data_AF-A0A344LUJ9-F1
#
_entry.id   AF-A0A344LUJ9-F1
#
_cell.length_a   1.000
_cell.length_b   1.000
_cell.length_c   1.000
_cell.angle_alpha   90.00
_cell.angle_beta   90.00
_cell.angle_gamma   90.00
#
_symmetry.space_group_name_H-M   'P 1'
#
loop_
_entity.id
_entity.type
_entity.pdbx_description
1 polymer ?
#
loop_
_entity_poly.entity_id
_entity_poly.type
_entity_poly.pdbx_seq_one_letter_code
_entity_poly.pdbx_strand_id
1 'polypeptide(L)'
;MSDFKIIGNSNPLVGKEEFYTINSFQQDIFSSQQTIFNNSFEQPIKWEVYVLEHGRWRKTKENDKTGKKVSYTFLQKSLTRDGIRILARRGDDVTRLSITPHPAEKPKIESIELLDKNGQKPVKTLSYGQTLKARVHCLHMEKQKIFVTLWEDDAIGAGHNKANEKNIIQTLSGIVKNGKADVEFLLRPSFAKITNKSKDEGAIHEYYVTTDFNKDKIASNNVNINDLDAPVATYKSKVSIQKSAPAKPKTSSTEPVQSKTKTLPSGSSSTSKTKAEITNVHFTDTAGHAISGVFKDKQIKVWIDSNGLIDKEIRLKLYDEDGISDDLLFDEKFIIKSNIYSVVVPLNQIPRSKGGGYWGEGAEQELFADVEILQTKDHTKSEVVDVDAKVFKPDPVEQTNKVAKICEGAKNNGKNCGEKYCIKKGDKSELIREINIRLAGFGGNVPTNEFTDRTEKMIKQFQRDYMKVSETGKVCGNVLRAIDDFQNKFPIDFTEAKCKCGKCTGFGDASNKGKYSDKNIEAFHKYEYPGIHRSLLSSLRSVKFYLTKDGRYSFNKINSGYRCRFHPEYLKKATTNHMGKALDLHFNNKNGRTKKTTDMEIIRKDIFNKYLDAKWDWKTRNIFNLESSAIGAVTWVHYDVREFDSVYLSDDLFVKNVNDLNGKSIVALATELGFVKTCNCLAEYSVIMNEKNTFKSKKYKWAHSEFGNLIAMKESSDNYNICNKTKGGYQLINNVKVVELTIEEVQKKQKDRDLFAVGRYQLIPNTLNDAVDKLTLDIDQKLDDEMQDKIFDEYLITVKRPNIIAYLENDGSVEDAMYASAMEWASIGVQKGKRISDKLVKNDNKITKTIRYAEGGESYYAGDGLNKAHITPEQIKTTLINSKNENR
;
A
#
# COMPACT_ATOMS: atom_id res chain seq x y z
N MET A 1 -2.62 26.73 -68.72
CA MET A 1 -2.27 26.84 -67.29
C MET A 1 -2.03 25.43 -66.77
N SER A 2 -1.17 25.20 -65.77
CA SER A 2 -0.88 23.84 -65.32
C SER A 2 -2.04 23.24 -64.53
N ASP A 3 -2.72 22.25 -65.10
CA ASP A 3 -3.87 21.55 -64.49
C ASP A 3 -3.47 20.61 -63.33
N PHE A 4 -2.26 20.75 -62.80
CA PHE A 4 -1.72 19.96 -61.69
C PHE A 4 -2.31 20.41 -60.35
N LYS A 5 -3.57 20.06 -60.11
CA LYS A 5 -4.31 20.37 -58.89
C LYS A 5 -4.82 19.11 -58.19
N ILE A 6 -4.71 19.08 -56.86
CA ILE A 6 -5.33 18.05 -56.01
C ILE A 6 -6.85 18.27 -55.98
N ILE A 7 -7.59 17.23 -56.30
CA ILE A 7 -9.04 17.12 -56.10
C ILE A 7 -9.26 16.15 -54.93
N GLY A 8 -10.04 16.57 -53.94
CA GLY A 8 -10.41 15.76 -52.76
C GLY A 8 -10.92 16.62 -51.61
N ASN A 9 -11.41 15.99 -50.55
CA ASN A 9 -12.07 16.69 -49.45
C ASN A 9 -11.07 17.52 -48.62
N SER A 10 -11.25 18.85 -48.58
CA SER A 10 -10.45 19.74 -47.72
C SER A 10 -10.90 19.76 -46.26
N ASN A 11 -12.13 19.31 -45.99
CA ASN A 11 -12.74 19.27 -44.65
C ASN A 11 -13.14 17.83 -44.28
N PRO A 12 -12.18 16.90 -44.15
CA PRO A 12 -12.45 15.48 -43.94
C PRO A 12 -13.00 15.22 -42.54
N LEU A 13 -13.98 14.30 -42.46
CA LEU A 13 -14.49 13.80 -41.20
C LEU A 13 -13.46 12.87 -40.56
N VAL A 14 -13.14 13.07 -39.29
CA VAL A 14 -12.18 12.22 -38.57
C VAL A 14 -12.61 10.76 -38.56
N GLY A 15 -11.70 9.89 -38.99
CA GLY A 15 -11.88 8.44 -39.09
C GLY A 15 -12.43 7.93 -40.42
N LYS A 16 -12.96 8.79 -41.28
CA LYS A 16 -13.42 8.43 -42.62
C LYS A 16 -12.23 8.36 -43.59
N GLU A 17 -12.18 7.34 -44.43
CA GLU A 17 -11.23 7.30 -45.55
C GLU A 17 -11.69 8.29 -46.63
N GLU A 18 -10.78 9.17 -47.05
CA GLU A 18 -11.02 10.20 -48.06
C GLU A 18 -10.05 10.04 -49.23
N PHE A 19 -10.55 10.18 -50.45
CA PHE A 19 -9.76 9.95 -51.67
C PHE A 19 -9.33 11.27 -52.30
N TYR A 20 -8.09 11.29 -52.78
CA TYR A 20 -7.46 12.43 -53.44
C TYR A 20 -6.89 11.99 -54.79
N THR A 21 -7.15 12.77 -55.83
CA THR A 21 -6.66 12.56 -57.19
C THR A 21 -5.98 13.83 -57.70
N ILE A 22 -5.18 13.70 -58.75
CA ILE A 22 -4.80 14.84 -59.58
C ILE A 22 -5.73 14.90 -60.80
N ASN A 23 -6.12 16.11 -61.20
CA ASN A 23 -6.86 16.30 -62.44
C ASN A 23 -6.02 15.82 -63.64
N SER A 24 -6.61 14.99 -64.51
CA SER A 24 -6.01 14.59 -65.78
C SER A 24 -7.10 14.50 -66.84
N PHE A 25 -7.11 15.44 -67.77
CA PHE A 25 -8.05 15.47 -68.88
C PHE A 25 -7.31 15.16 -70.19
N GLN A 26 -7.98 14.43 -71.08
CA GLN A 26 -7.50 13.90 -72.39
C GLN A 26 -6.42 12.78 -72.33
N GLN A 27 -6.47 11.74 -73.18
CA GLN A 27 -7.36 11.45 -74.31
C GLN A 27 -8.05 10.07 -74.20
N ASP A 28 -9.38 10.05 -74.26
CA ASP A 28 -10.18 8.91 -74.73
C ASP A 28 -10.79 9.28 -76.10
N ILE A 29 -9.94 9.70 -77.04
CA ILE A 29 -10.30 10.00 -78.43
C ILE A 29 -9.13 9.58 -79.34
N PHE A 30 -9.05 8.29 -79.66
CA PHE A 30 -8.90 7.80 -81.05
C PHE A 30 -8.91 6.27 -81.06
N SER A 31 -9.81 5.73 -81.88
CA SER A 31 -10.03 4.30 -82.04
C SER A 31 -8.93 3.66 -82.90
N SER A 32 -8.63 2.39 -82.60
CA SER A 32 -8.09 1.37 -83.51
C SER A 32 -6.64 1.51 -84.04
N GLN A 33 -6.03 0.34 -84.22
CA GLN A 33 -4.79 0.04 -84.96
C GLN A 33 -3.42 0.38 -84.31
N GLN A 34 -2.84 -0.69 -83.74
CA GLN A 34 -1.42 -1.08 -83.79
C GLN A 34 -0.28 -0.22 -83.17
N THR A 35 0.70 -0.99 -82.69
CA THR A 35 2.12 -0.65 -82.39
C THR A 35 2.46 0.27 -81.22
N ILE A 36 3.09 -0.38 -80.22
CA ILE A 36 4.36 0.03 -79.57
C ILE A 36 4.57 1.53 -79.37
N PHE A 37 4.05 2.07 -78.27
CA PHE A 37 4.86 2.82 -77.31
C PHE A 37 4.24 2.65 -75.91
N ASN A 38 4.82 1.78 -75.09
CA ASN A 38 4.58 1.86 -73.64
C ASN A 38 5.18 3.19 -73.19
N ASN A 39 4.31 4.17 -72.92
CA ASN A 39 4.69 5.53 -72.58
C ASN A 39 5.31 5.56 -71.17
N SER A 40 6.56 5.11 -71.09
CA SER A 40 7.28 4.76 -69.86
C SER A 40 7.82 5.99 -69.12
N PHE A 41 7.29 7.17 -69.43
CA PHE A 41 7.73 8.48 -68.99
C PHE A 41 6.66 9.27 -68.20
N GLU A 42 5.52 8.66 -67.85
CA GLU A 42 4.67 9.21 -66.79
C GLU A 42 5.43 9.15 -65.45
N GLN A 43 6.02 10.28 -65.05
CA GLN A 43 6.70 10.37 -63.76
C GLN A 43 5.71 10.07 -62.62
N PRO A 44 6.03 9.12 -61.72
CA PRO A 44 5.09 8.70 -60.69
C PRO A 44 4.81 9.85 -59.72
N ILE A 45 3.54 10.22 -59.63
CA ILE A 45 3.09 11.31 -58.73
C ILE A 45 3.37 10.86 -57.29
N LYS A 46 4.20 11.63 -56.58
CA LYS A 46 4.55 11.41 -55.18
C LYS A 46 3.69 12.29 -54.29
N TRP A 47 3.07 11.69 -53.28
CA TRP A 47 2.21 12.36 -52.31
C TRP A 47 2.87 12.39 -50.94
N GLU A 48 2.85 13.54 -50.29
CA GLU A 48 3.52 13.79 -49.00
C GLU A 48 2.54 14.50 -48.05
N VAL A 49 2.55 14.16 -46.76
CA VAL A 49 1.73 14.85 -45.75
C VAL A 49 2.60 15.65 -44.79
N TYR A 50 2.20 16.89 -44.55
CA TYR A 50 2.86 17.85 -43.67
C TYR A 50 1.92 18.31 -42.55
N VAL A 51 2.46 18.47 -41.36
CA VAL A 51 1.77 19.00 -40.17
C VAL A 51 2.47 20.26 -39.69
N LEU A 52 1.70 21.25 -39.23
CA LEU A 52 2.23 22.43 -38.56
C LEU A 52 2.38 22.11 -37.07
N GLU A 53 3.58 22.33 -36.54
CA GLU A 53 3.93 22.19 -35.12
C GLU A 53 4.86 23.36 -34.75
N HIS A 54 4.54 24.13 -33.70
CA HIS A 54 5.36 25.27 -33.24
C HIS A 54 5.72 26.27 -34.36
N GLY A 55 4.76 26.54 -35.26
CA GLY A 55 4.94 27.46 -36.38
C GLY A 55 5.82 26.95 -37.54
N ARG A 56 6.27 25.69 -37.53
CA ARG A 56 7.05 25.09 -38.63
C ARG A 56 6.34 23.88 -39.24
N TRP A 57 6.36 23.80 -40.57
CA TRP A 57 5.81 22.66 -41.31
C TRP A 57 6.77 21.47 -41.29
N ARG A 58 6.34 20.35 -40.71
CA ARG A 58 7.11 19.11 -40.62
C ARG A 58 6.45 18.00 -41.45
N LYS A 59 7.23 17.33 -42.30
CA LYS A 59 6.78 16.15 -43.04
C LYS A 59 6.53 14.97 -42.09
N THR A 60 5.47 14.20 -42.31
CA THR A 60 5.21 12.93 -41.62
C THR A 60 5.85 11.78 -42.39
N LYS A 61 6.72 10.98 -41.76
CA LYS A 61 7.49 9.91 -42.44
C LYS A 61 6.66 8.69 -42.87
N GLU A 62 5.44 8.53 -42.35
CA GLU A 62 4.62 7.31 -42.47
C GLU A 62 3.52 7.40 -43.54
N ASN A 63 3.35 8.56 -44.20
CA ASN A 63 2.19 8.85 -45.07
C ASN A 63 2.55 9.10 -46.54
N ASP A 64 3.77 8.79 -46.95
CA ASP A 64 4.21 8.96 -48.34
C ASP A 64 3.53 7.91 -49.23
N LYS A 65 2.89 8.34 -50.31
CA LYS A 65 2.18 7.47 -51.26
C LYS A 65 2.55 7.82 -52.71
N THR A 66 2.30 6.91 -53.64
CA THR A 66 2.48 7.16 -55.09
C THR A 66 1.27 6.71 -55.90
N GLY A 67 1.04 7.36 -57.04
CA GLY A 67 -0.03 7.01 -57.99
C GLY A 67 -0.98 8.17 -58.33
N LYS A 68 -1.87 7.95 -59.31
CA LYS A 68 -2.84 8.98 -59.77
C LYS A 68 -3.97 9.25 -58.78
N LYS A 69 -4.29 8.27 -57.93
CA LYS A 69 -5.27 8.33 -56.84
C LYS A 69 -4.64 7.77 -55.57
N VAL A 70 -4.83 8.46 -54.45
CA VAL A 70 -4.42 8.00 -53.11
C VAL A 70 -5.56 8.21 -52.12
N SER A 71 -5.57 7.43 -51.04
CA SER A 71 -6.47 7.65 -49.90
C SER A 71 -5.73 8.17 -48.68
N TYR A 72 -6.42 8.93 -47.84
CA TYR A 72 -5.93 9.32 -46.51
C TYR A 72 -7.07 9.29 -45.49
N THR A 73 -6.75 8.82 -44.28
CA THR A 73 -7.69 8.78 -43.14
C THR A 73 -7.14 9.66 -42.03
N PHE A 74 -7.93 10.62 -41.55
CA PHE A 74 -7.50 11.60 -40.55
C PHE A 74 -7.96 11.13 -39.17
N LEU A 75 -7.03 10.92 -38.23
CA LEU A 75 -7.33 10.43 -36.87
C LEU A 75 -7.62 11.58 -35.90
N GLN A 76 -8.05 11.28 -34.66
CA GLN A 76 -8.33 12.30 -33.64
C GLN A 76 -7.17 13.28 -33.41
N LYS A 77 -5.91 12.80 -33.48
CA LYS A 77 -4.68 13.61 -33.39
C LYS A 77 -4.54 14.66 -34.52
N SER A 78 -5.33 14.54 -35.58
CA SER A 78 -5.36 15.52 -36.67
C SER A 78 -6.13 16.79 -36.29
N LEU A 79 -7.06 16.73 -35.32
CA LEU A 79 -7.77 17.91 -34.78
C LEU A 79 -6.90 18.77 -33.88
N THR A 80 -5.89 18.18 -33.23
CA THR A 80 -4.96 18.90 -32.34
C THR A 80 -3.74 19.45 -33.08
N ARG A 81 -3.87 19.76 -34.38
CA ARG A 81 -2.80 20.29 -35.22
C ARG A 81 -3.08 21.73 -35.57
N ASP A 82 -2.06 22.57 -35.47
CA ASP A 82 -2.10 23.97 -35.92
C ASP A 82 -2.38 24.08 -37.44
N GLY A 83 -2.22 22.99 -38.18
CA GLY A 83 -2.59 22.85 -39.60
C GLY A 83 -2.08 21.55 -40.21
N ILE A 84 -2.75 21.09 -41.29
CA ILE A 84 -2.37 19.91 -42.07
C ILE A 84 -2.35 20.26 -43.56
N ARG A 85 -1.39 19.72 -44.31
CA ARG A 85 -1.29 19.89 -45.77
C ARG A 85 -0.91 18.58 -46.45
N ILE A 86 -1.55 18.32 -47.59
CA ILE A 86 -1.13 17.31 -48.57
C ILE A 86 -0.34 18.04 -49.66
N LEU A 87 0.83 17.52 -50.01
CA LEU A 87 1.59 17.87 -51.21
C LEU A 87 1.45 16.74 -52.23
N ALA A 88 1.38 17.09 -53.51
CA ALA A 88 1.60 16.16 -54.61
C ALA A 88 2.69 16.72 -55.52
N ARG A 89 3.60 15.86 -55.99
CA ARG A 89 4.73 16.22 -56.87
C ARG A 89 4.76 15.34 -58.11
N ARG A 90 5.04 15.93 -59.28
CA ARG A 90 5.25 15.24 -60.56
C ARG A 90 6.46 15.90 -61.25
N GLY A 91 7.65 15.32 -61.09
CA GLY A 91 8.88 16.01 -61.42
C GLY A 91 9.04 17.29 -60.60
N ASP A 92 9.24 18.41 -61.28
CA ASP A 92 9.36 19.74 -60.68
C ASP A 92 8.00 20.39 -60.35
N ASP A 93 6.89 19.89 -60.93
CA ASP A 93 5.54 20.38 -60.60
C ASP A 93 5.16 19.97 -59.17
N VAL A 94 4.80 20.95 -58.34
CA VAL A 94 4.36 20.74 -56.96
C VAL A 94 3.04 21.47 -56.70
N THR A 95 2.06 20.75 -56.18
CA THR A 95 0.75 21.28 -55.81
C THR A 95 0.41 20.91 -54.37
N ARG A 96 -0.48 21.68 -53.72
CA ARG A 96 -0.78 21.53 -52.29
C ARG A 96 -2.26 21.75 -51.97
N LEU A 97 -2.76 20.99 -51.01
CA LEU A 97 -4.11 21.12 -50.45
C LEU A 97 -3.98 21.25 -48.92
N SER A 98 -4.50 22.34 -48.35
CA SER A 98 -4.66 22.47 -46.90
C SER A 98 -5.87 21.64 -46.46
N ILE A 99 -5.73 20.96 -45.33
CA ILE A 99 -6.75 20.08 -44.76
C ILE A 99 -7.12 20.58 -43.37
N THR A 100 -8.42 20.75 -43.14
CA THR A 100 -9.01 21.09 -41.85
C THR A 100 -9.96 19.96 -41.43
N PRO A 101 -9.49 18.93 -40.71
CA PRO A 101 -10.36 17.84 -40.30
C PRO A 101 -11.44 18.34 -39.34
N HIS A 102 -12.62 17.74 -39.40
CA HIS A 102 -13.74 18.04 -38.49
C HIS A 102 -14.12 16.79 -37.67
N PRO A 103 -14.57 16.93 -36.41
CA PRO A 103 -14.99 15.79 -35.59
C PRO A 103 -16.19 15.06 -36.20
N ALA A 104 -16.28 13.74 -36.00
CA ALA A 104 -17.54 13.02 -36.13
C ALA A 104 -18.29 13.01 -34.80
N GLU A 105 -19.60 13.17 -34.82
CA GLU A 105 -20.41 13.45 -33.62
C GLU A 105 -20.68 12.21 -32.74
N LYS A 106 -20.02 11.07 -32.99
CA LYS A 106 -20.23 9.82 -32.24
C LYS A 106 -18.89 9.12 -31.91
N PRO A 107 -18.69 8.66 -30.66
CA PRO A 107 -17.61 7.75 -30.33
C PRO A 107 -17.81 6.41 -31.05
N LYS A 108 -16.74 5.91 -31.68
CA LYS A 108 -16.75 4.69 -32.49
C LYS A 108 -15.40 3.97 -32.37
N ILE A 109 -15.43 2.64 -32.28
CA ILE A 109 -14.25 1.81 -32.53
C ILE A 109 -14.18 1.54 -34.05
N GLU A 110 -13.05 1.87 -34.67
CA GLU A 110 -12.88 1.79 -36.12
C GLU A 110 -12.37 0.41 -36.55
N SER A 111 -11.35 -0.10 -35.86
CA SER A 111 -10.77 -1.42 -36.12
C SER A 111 -9.96 -1.92 -34.95
N ILE A 112 -9.68 -3.23 -34.96
CA ILE A 112 -8.80 -3.90 -34.00
C ILE A 112 -7.82 -4.79 -34.77
N GLU A 113 -6.52 -4.66 -34.47
CA GLU A 113 -5.47 -5.45 -35.11
C GLU A 113 -4.58 -6.15 -34.06
N LEU A 114 -4.10 -7.34 -34.41
CA LEU A 114 -3.14 -8.09 -33.63
C LEU A 114 -1.71 -7.88 -34.17
N LEU A 115 -0.81 -7.55 -33.26
CA LEU A 115 0.59 -7.17 -33.51
C LEU A 115 1.51 -7.94 -32.57
N ASP A 116 2.80 -8.02 -32.90
CA ASP A 116 3.82 -8.47 -31.97
C ASP A 116 4.14 -7.39 -30.90
N LYS A 117 5.00 -7.75 -29.94
CA LYS A 117 5.49 -6.81 -28.90
C LYS A 117 6.13 -5.52 -29.44
N ASN A 118 6.62 -5.53 -30.68
CA ASN A 118 7.25 -4.39 -31.34
C ASN A 118 6.25 -3.53 -32.14
N GLY A 119 4.99 -3.97 -32.24
CA GLY A 119 3.93 -3.30 -32.98
C GLY A 119 3.92 -3.61 -34.49
N GLN A 120 4.52 -4.71 -34.92
CA GLN A 120 4.49 -5.20 -36.30
C GLN A 120 3.49 -6.35 -36.45
N LYS A 121 2.91 -6.55 -37.65
CA LYS A 121 2.04 -7.70 -37.91
C LYS A 121 2.86 -9.00 -37.85
N PRO A 122 2.40 -10.07 -37.14
CA PRO A 122 3.15 -11.32 -37.06
C PRO A 122 3.32 -11.97 -38.44
N VAL A 123 4.57 -12.06 -38.93
CA VAL A 123 4.93 -12.74 -40.19
C VAL A 123 5.40 -14.18 -39.96
N LYS A 124 5.60 -14.55 -38.70
CA LYS A 124 5.98 -15.91 -38.25
C LYS A 124 5.05 -16.33 -37.13
N THR A 125 4.74 -17.62 -37.07
CA THR A 125 3.99 -18.25 -35.99
C THR A 125 4.61 -17.90 -34.64
N LEU A 126 3.80 -17.41 -33.71
CA LEU A 126 4.28 -17.02 -32.38
C LEU A 126 4.47 -18.28 -31.51
N SER A 127 5.06 -18.11 -30.34
CA SER A 127 5.22 -19.20 -29.35
C SER A 127 4.76 -18.74 -27.98
N TYR A 128 4.36 -19.68 -27.12
CA TYR A 128 4.07 -19.37 -25.73
C TYR A 128 5.29 -18.72 -25.03
N GLY A 129 5.00 -17.79 -24.13
CA GLY A 129 5.98 -16.87 -23.54
C GLY A 129 6.18 -15.55 -24.31
N GLN A 130 5.63 -15.42 -25.53
CA GLN A 130 5.66 -14.17 -26.29
C GLN A 130 4.45 -13.27 -26.00
N THR A 131 4.55 -11.98 -26.32
CA THR A 131 3.49 -10.99 -26.08
C THR A 131 2.80 -10.62 -27.38
N LEU A 132 1.49 -10.77 -27.40
CA LEU A 132 0.58 -10.37 -28.47
C LEU A 132 -0.07 -9.03 -28.09
N LYS A 133 0.05 -8.04 -28.96
CA LYS A 133 -0.49 -6.69 -28.78
C LYS A 133 -1.76 -6.53 -29.60
N ALA A 134 -2.90 -6.38 -28.93
CA ALA A 134 -4.11 -5.88 -29.56
C ALA A 134 -4.05 -4.35 -29.62
N ARG A 135 -4.15 -3.79 -30.81
CA ARG A 135 -4.27 -2.36 -31.04
C ARG A 135 -5.67 -2.04 -31.54
N VAL A 136 -6.40 -1.28 -30.75
CA VAL A 136 -7.73 -0.79 -31.12
C VAL A 136 -7.60 0.65 -31.61
N HIS A 137 -8.06 0.93 -32.81
CA HIS A 137 -8.13 2.27 -33.38
C HIS A 137 -9.51 2.85 -33.07
N CYS A 138 -9.54 3.99 -32.39
CA CYS A 138 -10.76 4.59 -31.85
C CYS A 138 -10.95 6.04 -32.29
N LEU A 139 -12.19 6.43 -32.53
CA LEU A 139 -12.61 7.76 -32.98
C LEU A 139 -13.47 8.40 -31.90
N HIS A 140 -13.17 9.65 -31.52
CA HIS A 140 -13.89 10.41 -30.50
C HIS A 140 -13.96 9.74 -29.10
N MET A 141 -13.03 8.81 -28.81
CA MET A 141 -12.93 8.07 -27.54
C MET A 141 -11.67 8.42 -26.73
N GLU A 142 -10.97 9.51 -27.04
CA GLU A 142 -9.72 9.89 -26.36
C GLU A 142 -9.89 9.98 -24.82
N LYS A 143 -8.95 9.40 -24.06
CA LYS A 143 -9.01 9.19 -22.60
C LYS A 143 -10.13 8.26 -22.09
N GLN A 144 -11.02 7.76 -22.94
CA GLN A 144 -11.97 6.72 -22.52
C GLN A 144 -11.24 5.37 -22.34
N LYS A 145 -11.81 4.54 -21.46
CA LYS A 145 -11.36 3.17 -21.20
C LYS A 145 -12.16 2.23 -22.08
N ILE A 146 -11.46 1.39 -22.84
CA ILE A 146 -12.06 0.29 -23.62
C ILE A 146 -11.65 -1.06 -23.04
N PHE A 147 -12.44 -2.09 -23.32
CA PHE A 147 -12.14 -3.47 -22.96
C PHE A 147 -11.90 -4.31 -24.21
N VAL A 148 -10.91 -5.19 -24.14
CA VAL A 148 -10.51 -6.10 -25.22
C VAL A 148 -10.43 -7.50 -24.63
N THR A 149 -11.11 -8.45 -25.26
CA THR A 149 -11.14 -9.86 -24.86
C THR A 149 -10.37 -10.69 -25.86
N LEU A 150 -9.46 -11.54 -25.38
CA LEU A 150 -8.74 -12.55 -26.16
C LEU A 150 -9.50 -13.88 -26.11
N TRP A 151 -9.61 -14.52 -27.26
CA TRP A 151 -10.36 -15.75 -27.51
C TRP A 151 -9.48 -16.78 -28.22
N GLU A 152 -9.73 -18.06 -27.94
CA GLU A 152 -9.26 -19.20 -28.75
C GLU A 152 -10.32 -19.50 -29.82
N ASP A 153 -9.88 -19.81 -31.05
CA ASP A 153 -10.76 -20.19 -32.16
C ASP A 153 -10.68 -21.70 -32.42
N ASP A 154 -11.60 -22.45 -31.81
CA ASP A 154 -11.74 -23.91 -31.95
C ASP A 154 -12.81 -24.27 -33.00
N ALA A 155 -13.10 -23.35 -33.92
CA ALA A 155 -14.23 -23.46 -34.85
C ALA A 155 -13.77 -23.37 -36.32
N ILE A 156 -14.52 -24.04 -37.20
CA ILE A 156 -14.21 -24.07 -38.63
C ILE A 156 -14.54 -22.72 -39.28
N GLY A 157 -13.55 -21.84 -39.35
CA GLY A 157 -13.58 -20.57 -40.06
C GLY A 157 -13.31 -19.36 -39.16
N ALA A 158 -12.38 -18.51 -39.59
CA ALA A 158 -11.82 -17.45 -38.76
C ALA A 158 -12.85 -16.39 -38.28
N GLY A 159 -12.81 -16.10 -36.98
CA GLY A 159 -13.44 -14.93 -36.37
C GLY A 159 -14.49 -15.24 -35.30
N HIS A 160 -15.09 -14.20 -34.72
CA HIS A 160 -16.01 -14.39 -33.60
C HIS A 160 -17.35 -14.98 -34.05
N ASN A 161 -17.63 -16.20 -33.59
CA ASN A 161 -18.85 -16.95 -33.85
C ASN A 161 -19.48 -17.48 -32.54
N LYS A 162 -20.70 -18.01 -32.62
CA LYS A 162 -21.43 -18.53 -31.44
C LYS A 162 -20.81 -19.75 -30.76
N ALA A 163 -19.97 -20.52 -31.45
CA ALA A 163 -19.28 -21.66 -30.84
C ALA A 163 -18.20 -21.16 -29.87
N ASN A 164 -17.49 -20.10 -30.27
CA ASN A 164 -16.37 -19.52 -29.53
C ASN A 164 -16.79 -18.66 -28.31
N GLU A 165 -18.08 -18.37 -28.11
CA GLU A 165 -18.59 -17.54 -26.99
C GLU A 165 -18.20 -18.06 -25.58
N LYS A 166 -17.74 -19.32 -25.47
CA LYS A 166 -17.28 -19.93 -24.21
C LYS A 166 -15.77 -19.96 -24.05
N ASN A 167 -15.01 -19.64 -25.11
CA ASN A 167 -13.55 -19.77 -25.17
C ASN A 167 -12.86 -18.45 -24.81
N ILE A 168 -13.32 -17.81 -23.73
CA ILE A 168 -12.73 -16.58 -23.19
C ILE A 168 -11.43 -16.93 -22.47
N ILE A 169 -10.31 -16.38 -22.94
CA ILE A 169 -9.01 -16.55 -22.28
C ILE A 169 -8.79 -15.44 -21.26
N GLN A 170 -8.93 -14.19 -21.71
CA GLN A 170 -8.62 -13.03 -20.88
C GLN A 170 -9.26 -11.75 -21.42
N THR A 171 -9.92 -10.98 -20.56
CA THR A 171 -10.31 -9.60 -20.86
C THR A 171 -9.37 -8.63 -20.15
N LEU A 172 -8.84 -7.67 -20.91
CA LEU A 172 -7.98 -6.59 -20.43
C LEU A 172 -8.53 -5.24 -20.90
N SER A 173 -8.02 -4.12 -20.35
CA SER A 173 -8.51 -2.79 -20.69
C SER A 173 -7.41 -1.81 -21.08
N GLY A 174 -7.65 -1.03 -22.13
CA GLY A 174 -6.76 0.04 -22.60
C GLY A 174 -7.39 1.42 -22.42
N ILE A 175 -6.56 2.44 -22.22
CA ILE A 175 -7.00 3.85 -22.29
C ILE A 175 -6.61 4.39 -23.66
N VAL A 176 -7.58 4.94 -24.39
CA VAL A 176 -7.35 5.53 -25.72
C VAL A 176 -6.45 6.76 -25.59
N LYS A 177 -5.31 6.74 -26.29
CA LYS A 177 -4.36 7.84 -26.42
C LYS A 177 -3.98 8.05 -27.87
N ASN A 178 -4.08 9.28 -28.37
CA ASN A 178 -3.90 9.63 -29.78
C ASN A 178 -4.83 8.83 -30.73
N GLY A 179 -6.05 8.49 -30.30
CA GLY A 179 -6.98 7.65 -31.06
C GLY A 179 -6.60 6.17 -31.16
N LYS A 180 -5.70 5.67 -30.29
CA LYS A 180 -5.32 4.25 -30.21
C LYS A 180 -5.33 3.76 -28.77
N ALA A 181 -5.78 2.53 -28.54
CA ALA A 181 -5.62 1.81 -27.29
C ALA A 181 -4.84 0.51 -27.54
N ASP A 182 -3.62 0.45 -27.03
CA ASP A 182 -2.79 -0.76 -27.04
C ASP A 182 -3.08 -1.58 -25.78
N VAL A 183 -3.37 -2.87 -25.94
CA VAL A 183 -3.60 -3.85 -24.88
C VAL A 183 -2.67 -5.05 -25.14
N GLU A 184 -1.89 -5.45 -24.14
CA GLU A 184 -0.84 -6.47 -24.29
C GLU A 184 -1.22 -7.77 -23.56
N PHE A 185 -1.39 -8.85 -24.31
CA PHE A 185 -1.65 -10.20 -23.81
C PHE A 185 -0.36 -11.01 -23.82
N LEU A 186 0.01 -11.57 -22.66
CA LEU A 186 1.13 -12.52 -22.57
C LEU A 186 0.59 -13.92 -22.87
N LEU A 187 1.04 -14.52 -23.98
CA LEU A 187 0.65 -15.86 -24.41
C LEU A 187 1.27 -16.88 -23.47
N ARG A 188 0.46 -17.71 -22.79
CA ARG A 188 0.94 -18.68 -21.78
C ARG A 188 0.59 -20.10 -22.20
N PRO A 189 1.42 -21.12 -21.87
CA PRO A 189 1.06 -22.53 -22.13
C PRO A 189 -0.25 -22.97 -21.46
N SER A 190 -0.69 -22.25 -20.41
CA SER A 190 -2.00 -22.47 -19.78
C SER A 190 -3.20 -22.02 -20.64
N PHE A 191 -2.98 -21.37 -21.78
CA PHE A 191 -4.05 -21.02 -22.73
C PHE A 191 -4.46 -22.22 -23.58
N ALA A 192 -3.52 -23.12 -23.92
CA ALA A 192 -3.73 -24.34 -24.71
C ALA A 192 -4.70 -25.40 -24.13
N LYS A 193 -5.43 -25.08 -23.05
CA LYS A 193 -6.29 -26.01 -22.30
C LYS A 193 -7.57 -25.37 -21.77
N ILE A 194 -8.32 -24.68 -22.64
CA ILE A 194 -9.70 -24.28 -22.34
C ILE A 194 -10.66 -25.03 -23.29
N THR A 195 -11.10 -26.19 -22.78
CA THR A 195 -12.10 -27.14 -23.33
C THR A 195 -11.60 -28.29 -24.22
N ASN A 196 -11.81 -29.52 -23.75
CA ASN A 196 -11.80 -30.72 -24.60
C ASN A 196 -13.08 -30.71 -25.44
N LYS A 197 -13.00 -30.46 -26.76
CA LYS A 197 -14.02 -30.99 -27.69
C LYS A 197 -13.61 -31.31 -29.13
N SER A 198 -12.32 -31.30 -29.43
CA SER A 198 -11.76 -31.84 -30.69
C SER A 198 -10.76 -32.94 -30.35
N LYS A 199 -10.82 -34.09 -31.04
CA LYS A 199 -9.88 -35.21 -30.80
C LYS A 199 -8.63 -35.17 -31.67
N ASP A 200 -8.56 -34.22 -32.61
CA ASP A 200 -7.52 -34.11 -33.64
C ASP A 200 -7.24 -32.63 -33.99
N GLU A 201 -6.98 -31.78 -33.00
CA GLU A 201 -6.40 -30.44 -33.25
C GLU A 201 -4.88 -30.46 -33.06
N GLY A 202 -4.18 -29.94 -34.07
CA GLY A 202 -2.74 -30.11 -34.25
C GLY A 202 -1.89 -29.16 -33.39
N ALA A 203 -0.58 -29.14 -33.64
CA ALA A 203 0.42 -28.39 -32.87
C ALA A 203 0.37 -26.85 -33.02
N ILE A 204 -0.79 -26.29 -33.41
CA ILE A 204 -1.00 -24.86 -33.71
C ILE A 204 -2.35 -24.41 -33.15
N HIS A 205 -2.34 -23.42 -32.24
CA HIS A 205 -3.54 -22.78 -31.70
C HIS A 205 -3.82 -21.45 -32.41
N GLU A 206 -5.09 -21.14 -32.70
CA GLU A 206 -5.50 -19.85 -33.29
C GLU A 206 -6.15 -18.92 -32.26
N TYR A 207 -5.73 -17.65 -32.24
CA TYR A 207 -6.25 -16.65 -31.32
C TYR A 207 -6.69 -15.36 -32.02
N TYR A 208 -7.81 -14.80 -31.59
CA TYR A 208 -8.31 -13.49 -32.03
C TYR A 208 -8.79 -12.65 -30.83
N VAL A 209 -9.01 -11.36 -31.05
CA VAL A 209 -9.52 -10.44 -30.02
C VAL A 209 -10.82 -9.79 -30.44
N THR A 210 -11.69 -9.49 -29.47
CA THR A 210 -12.89 -8.65 -29.67
C THR A 210 -12.89 -7.45 -28.75
N THR A 211 -13.64 -6.42 -29.12
CA THR A 211 -13.93 -5.26 -28.28
C THR A 211 -15.38 -4.82 -28.49
N ASP A 212 -16.04 -4.45 -27.39
CA ASP A 212 -17.48 -4.14 -27.37
C ASP A 212 -17.67 -2.65 -27.01
N PHE A 213 -18.39 -1.92 -27.86
CA PHE A 213 -18.76 -0.53 -27.58
C PHE A 213 -20.12 -0.19 -28.19
N ASN A 214 -21.01 0.46 -27.42
CA ASN A 214 -22.38 0.79 -27.84
C ASN A 214 -23.22 -0.38 -28.42
N LYS A 215 -22.98 -1.61 -27.93
CA LYS A 215 -23.57 -2.90 -28.36
C LYS A 215 -23.05 -3.47 -29.68
N ASP A 216 -22.13 -2.78 -30.36
CA ASP A 216 -21.42 -3.34 -31.50
C ASP A 216 -20.17 -4.08 -31.00
N LYS A 217 -20.01 -5.34 -31.41
CA LYS A 217 -18.83 -6.18 -31.14
C LYS A 217 -17.97 -6.26 -32.41
N ILE A 218 -16.71 -5.85 -32.31
CA ILE A 218 -15.75 -5.88 -33.43
C ILE A 218 -14.65 -6.89 -33.10
N ALA A 219 -14.33 -7.79 -34.06
CA ALA A 219 -13.31 -8.82 -33.94
C ALA A 219 -12.07 -8.52 -34.81
N SER A 220 -10.91 -9.03 -34.42
CA SER A 220 -9.70 -9.07 -35.27
C SER A 220 -9.68 -10.33 -36.15
N ASN A 221 -8.73 -10.35 -37.09
CA ASN A 221 -8.29 -11.61 -37.70
C ASN A 221 -7.55 -12.49 -36.67
N ASN A 222 -7.43 -13.78 -36.98
CA ASN A 222 -6.75 -14.79 -36.17
C ASN A 222 -5.21 -14.68 -36.28
N VAL A 223 -4.50 -15.20 -35.27
CA VAL A 223 -3.03 -15.37 -35.23
C VAL A 223 -2.67 -16.73 -34.64
N ASN A 224 -1.75 -17.43 -35.30
CA ASN A 224 -1.42 -18.84 -35.04
C ASN A 224 -0.17 -19.00 -34.15
N ILE A 225 -0.17 -20.00 -33.26
CA ILE A 225 0.85 -20.19 -32.19
C ILE A 225 1.27 -21.65 -32.05
N ASN A 226 2.58 -21.92 -31.99
CA ASN A 226 3.17 -23.26 -31.83
C ASN A 226 3.44 -23.64 -30.35
N ASP A 227 3.33 -24.93 -30.04
CA ASP A 227 3.60 -25.54 -28.73
C ASP A 227 4.85 -26.45 -28.72
N LEU A 228 6.01 -25.96 -28.25
CA LEU A 228 7.19 -26.80 -27.93
C LEU A 228 8.14 -26.09 -26.93
N ASP A 229 8.50 -26.79 -25.85
CA ASP A 229 9.40 -26.35 -24.76
C ASP A 229 10.70 -27.19 -24.72
N ALA A 230 11.89 -26.57 -24.88
CA ALA A 230 13.19 -27.24 -24.65
C ALA A 230 14.36 -26.23 -24.41
N PRO A 231 15.24 -26.43 -23.38
CA PRO A 231 16.28 -25.45 -23.00
C PRO A 231 17.72 -25.81 -23.46
N VAL A 232 18.60 -24.80 -23.58
CA VAL A 232 20.06 -24.97 -23.79
C VAL A 232 20.88 -24.06 -22.85
N ALA A 233 22.07 -24.52 -22.45
CA ALA A 233 22.84 -24.09 -21.27
C ALA A 233 23.72 -22.82 -21.42
N THR A 234 24.26 -22.32 -20.29
CA THR A 234 25.10 -21.11 -20.18
C THR A 234 26.57 -21.37 -19.85
N TYR A 235 27.48 -20.60 -20.46
CA TYR A 235 28.94 -20.65 -20.28
C TYR A 235 29.50 -19.59 -19.28
N LYS A 236 30.73 -19.79 -18.77
CA LYS A 236 31.37 -19.01 -17.67
C LYS A 236 32.39 -17.97 -18.16
N SER A 237 32.61 -16.87 -17.39
CA SER A 237 33.93 -16.20 -17.27
C SER A 237 34.03 -15.21 -16.07
N LYS A 238 35.27 -14.86 -15.70
CA LYS A 238 35.70 -14.04 -14.54
C LYS A 238 36.03 -12.57 -14.94
N VAL A 239 36.28 -11.67 -13.96
CA VAL A 239 37.60 -11.00 -13.67
C VAL A 239 37.44 -9.89 -12.58
N SER A 240 38.57 -9.50 -11.97
CA SER A 240 38.80 -8.67 -10.78
C SER A 240 38.94 -7.14 -10.99
N ILE A 241 38.92 -6.34 -9.91
CA ILE A 241 39.36 -4.92 -9.85
C ILE A 241 40.19 -4.65 -8.57
N GLN A 242 41.23 -3.80 -8.65
CA GLN A 242 42.11 -3.37 -7.55
C GLN A 242 41.73 -1.99 -6.94
N LYS A 243 42.35 -1.65 -5.79
CA LYS A 243 42.09 -0.45 -4.95
C LYS A 243 43.00 0.74 -5.30
N SER A 244 42.56 1.96 -4.96
CA SER A 244 43.42 2.98 -4.29
C SER A 244 42.62 4.13 -3.63
N ALA A 245 43.21 4.69 -2.55
CA ALA A 245 42.90 5.92 -1.78
C ALA A 245 44.10 6.10 -0.78
N PRO A 246 44.18 7.08 0.16
CA PRO A 246 43.41 8.32 0.42
C PRO A 246 44.30 9.57 0.72
N ALA A 247 43.73 10.76 1.08
CA ALA A 247 44.34 11.74 2.02
C ALA A 247 43.37 12.89 2.48
N LYS A 248 43.67 13.50 3.65
CA LYS A 248 43.06 14.65 4.40
C LYS A 248 44.14 15.12 5.45
N PRO A 249 43.98 16.05 6.45
CA PRO A 249 42.92 17.03 6.85
C PRO A 249 43.43 18.42 7.40
N LYS A 250 42.54 19.19 8.10
CA LYS A 250 42.71 20.21 9.22
C LYS A 250 42.35 21.70 8.90
N THR A 251 41.31 22.35 9.51
CA THR A 251 41.15 23.15 10.79
C THR A 251 41.83 24.55 10.83
N SER A 252 41.39 25.63 11.55
CA SER A 252 40.41 25.83 12.66
C SER A 252 39.68 27.24 12.72
N SER A 253 39.55 27.87 13.91
CA SER A 253 38.77 29.08 14.35
C SER A 253 39.55 30.44 14.27
N THR A 254 39.08 31.67 14.62
CA THR A 254 38.26 32.18 15.76
C THR A 254 37.80 33.67 15.57
N GLU A 255 36.88 34.19 16.41
CA GLU A 255 36.34 35.58 16.49
C GLU A 255 37.19 36.52 17.40
N PRO A 256 37.08 37.89 17.40
CA PRO A 256 36.16 38.61 18.33
C PRO A 256 35.70 40.08 17.97
N VAL A 257 34.97 40.70 18.91
CA VAL A 257 34.19 41.98 18.86
C VAL A 257 34.90 43.22 19.46
N GLN A 258 34.57 44.46 19.02
CA GLN A 258 34.50 45.66 19.92
C GLN A 258 33.68 46.87 19.39
N SER A 259 33.38 47.85 20.27
CA SER A 259 32.30 48.86 20.17
C SER A 259 32.74 50.29 20.51
N LYS A 260 31.90 51.33 20.26
CA LYS A 260 31.78 52.62 21.02
C LYS A 260 30.64 53.55 20.56
N THR A 261 30.43 54.68 21.25
CA THR A 261 29.10 55.28 21.59
C THR A 261 28.94 56.81 21.44
N LYS A 262 27.66 57.26 21.32
CA LYS A 262 27.07 58.60 21.62
C LYS A 262 27.47 59.78 20.68
N THR A 263 26.63 60.79 20.39
CA THR A 263 25.99 61.78 21.30
C THR A 263 24.74 62.47 20.67
N LEU A 264 23.91 63.18 21.45
CA LEU A 264 22.73 64.00 21.04
C LEU A 264 22.97 65.49 21.42
N PRO A 265 22.37 66.51 20.75
CA PRO A 265 21.11 67.08 21.27
C PRO A 265 20.15 67.79 20.24
N SER A 266 18.91 68.06 20.70
CA SER A 266 17.92 69.13 20.35
C SER A 266 17.84 69.76 18.93
N GLY A 267 16.67 69.98 18.31
CA GLY A 267 15.29 69.83 18.81
C GLY A 267 14.18 70.17 17.78
N SER A 268 12.92 69.96 18.21
CA SER A 268 11.62 70.32 17.61
C SER A 268 11.43 70.44 16.08
N SER A 269 10.67 69.51 15.50
CA SER A 269 9.38 69.87 14.89
C SER A 269 8.37 68.75 15.10
N SER A 270 7.10 69.10 15.30
CA SER A 270 6.03 68.16 15.66
C SER A 270 5.41 67.51 14.43
N THR A 271 5.77 66.27 14.17
CA THR A 271 4.90 65.31 13.49
C THR A 271 4.59 64.19 14.47
N SER A 272 3.32 63.85 14.63
CA SER A 272 2.89 62.72 15.46
C SER A 272 3.60 61.46 14.97
N LYS A 273 4.49 60.89 15.80
CA LYS A 273 4.99 59.54 15.57
C LYS A 273 3.81 58.61 15.74
N THR A 274 3.19 58.21 14.63
CA THR A 274 2.25 57.09 14.61
C THR A 274 2.93 55.91 15.28
N LYS A 275 2.30 55.42 16.35
CA LYS A 275 2.79 54.26 17.09
C LYS A 275 2.87 53.10 16.11
N ALA A 276 4.03 52.44 16.06
CA ALA A 276 4.23 51.32 15.16
C ALA A 276 3.43 50.13 15.71
N GLU A 277 2.25 49.87 15.13
CA GLU A 277 1.30 48.91 15.65
C GLU A 277 0.47 48.25 14.53
N ILE A 278 -0.08 47.08 14.85
CA ILE A 278 -1.07 46.40 14.03
C ILE A 278 -2.43 46.91 14.48
N THR A 279 -3.23 47.44 13.56
CA THR A 279 -4.53 48.04 13.85
C THR A 279 -5.68 47.04 13.70
N ASN A 280 -5.50 46.01 12.87
CA ASN A 280 -6.50 44.96 12.65
C ASN A 280 -5.87 43.71 12.00
N VAL A 281 -6.42 42.53 12.30
CA VAL A 281 -6.10 41.26 11.63
C VAL A 281 -7.41 40.55 11.32
N HIS A 282 -7.67 40.22 10.06
CA HIS A 282 -8.94 39.62 9.64
C HIS A 282 -8.77 38.65 8.47
N PHE A 283 -9.77 37.79 8.23
CA PHE A 283 -9.76 36.79 7.18
C PHE A 283 -10.64 37.14 5.99
N THR A 284 -10.24 36.70 4.79
CA THR A 284 -11.05 36.72 3.57
C THR A 284 -10.78 35.49 2.72
N ASP A 285 -11.65 35.25 1.73
CA ASP A 285 -11.34 34.33 0.64
C ASP A 285 -10.18 34.85 -0.26
N THR A 286 -9.74 34.01 -1.20
CA THR A 286 -8.65 34.40 -2.10
C THR A 286 -9.05 35.51 -3.10
N ALA A 287 -10.35 35.74 -3.34
CA ALA A 287 -10.86 36.85 -4.15
C ALA A 287 -10.99 38.18 -3.36
N GLY A 288 -11.00 38.13 -2.03
CA GLY A 288 -11.13 39.28 -1.12
C GLY A 288 -12.52 39.48 -0.51
N HIS A 289 -13.42 38.49 -0.60
CA HIS A 289 -14.72 38.56 0.09
C HIS A 289 -14.58 38.16 1.56
N ALA A 290 -15.40 38.77 2.43
CA ALA A 290 -15.52 38.38 3.83
C ALA A 290 -16.07 36.94 3.96
N ILE A 291 -15.58 36.20 4.95
CA ILE A 291 -16.02 34.83 5.23
C ILE A 291 -17.34 34.89 6.01
N SER A 292 -18.30 34.03 5.65
CA SER A 292 -19.56 33.89 6.39
C SER A 292 -19.97 32.42 6.47
N GLY A 293 -20.10 31.91 7.69
CA GLY A 293 -20.23 30.49 7.97
C GLY A 293 -19.01 29.67 7.51
N VAL A 294 -19.21 28.36 7.40
CA VAL A 294 -18.14 27.38 7.21
C VAL A 294 -17.35 27.57 5.91
N PHE A 295 -16.08 27.98 6.05
CA PHE A 295 -15.14 28.18 4.95
C PHE A 295 -14.70 26.86 4.32
N LYS A 296 -14.63 26.81 2.98
CA LYS A 296 -14.42 25.55 2.21
C LYS A 296 -13.30 25.63 1.16
N ASP A 297 -12.59 26.75 1.11
CA ASP A 297 -11.53 26.98 0.13
C ASP A 297 -10.16 26.54 0.66
N LYS A 298 -9.36 25.91 -0.21
CA LYS A 298 -8.06 25.30 0.12
C LYS A 298 -6.96 26.27 0.55
N GLN A 299 -7.24 27.56 0.52
CA GLN A 299 -6.35 28.66 0.87
C GLN A 299 -7.19 29.77 1.51
N ILE A 300 -6.74 30.30 2.64
CA ILE A 300 -7.35 31.44 3.33
C ILE A 300 -6.40 32.64 3.24
N LYS A 301 -6.94 33.87 3.17
CA LYS A 301 -6.12 35.08 3.12
C LYS A 301 -6.26 35.85 4.42
N VAL A 302 -5.15 36.00 5.14
CA VAL A 302 -5.02 36.83 6.34
C VAL A 302 -4.62 38.23 5.91
N TRP A 303 -5.39 39.24 6.29
CA TRP A 303 -5.01 40.65 6.16
C TRP A 303 -4.46 41.16 7.48
N ILE A 304 -3.44 42.00 7.37
CA ILE A 304 -2.74 42.65 8.48
C ILE A 304 -2.74 44.13 8.16
N ASP A 305 -3.63 44.87 8.82
CA ASP A 305 -3.69 46.32 8.73
C ASP A 305 -2.77 46.88 9.82
N SER A 306 -1.89 47.79 9.44
CA SER A 306 -0.80 48.26 10.28
C SER A 306 -0.42 49.71 10.00
N ASN A 307 0.17 50.35 10.99
CA ASN A 307 0.70 51.70 10.90
C ASN A 307 2.17 51.69 11.31
N GLY A 308 3.05 52.29 10.51
CA GLY A 308 4.48 52.41 10.84
C GLY A 308 5.30 51.10 10.83
N LEU A 309 4.75 49.98 10.34
CA LEU A 309 5.42 48.67 10.31
C LEU A 309 6.02 48.27 8.94
N ILE A 310 6.01 49.16 7.95
CA ILE A 310 6.68 48.90 6.66
C ILE A 310 8.18 48.63 6.88
N ASP A 311 8.68 47.60 6.22
CA ASP A 311 10.02 47.02 6.35
C ASP A 311 10.39 46.50 7.76
N LYS A 312 9.38 46.18 8.59
CA LYS A 312 9.57 45.45 9.86
C LYS A 312 9.24 43.97 9.70
N GLU A 313 10.02 43.13 10.40
CA GLU A 313 9.75 41.70 10.51
C GLU A 313 8.67 41.45 11.56
N ILE A 314 7.61 40.75 11.16
CA ILE A 314 6.54 40.23 12.01
C ILE A 314 6.54 38.70 11.96
N ARG A 315 5.80 38.07 12.86
CA ARG A 315 5.52 36.63 12.83
C ARG A 315 4.02 36.40 12.88
N LEU A 316 3.48 35.72 11.87
CA LEU A 316 2.08 35.30 11.81
C LEU A 316 2.00 33.85 12.23
N LYS A 317 1.14 33.57 13.21
CA LYS A 317 0.72 32.23 13.58
C LYS A 317 -0.76 32.03 13.28
N LEU A 318 -1.13 30.81 12.95
CA LEU A 318 -2.53 30.36 12.84
C LEU A 318 -2.73 29.22 13.84
N TYR A 319 -3.80 29.31 14.59
CA TYR A 319 -4.18 28.36 15.63
C TYR A 319 -5.58 27.78 15.35
N ASP A 320 -5.81 26.57 15.85
CA ASP A 320 -7.15 26.06 16.15
C ASP A 320 -7.54 26.50 17.58
N GLU A 321 -8.73 27.03 17.79
CA GLU A 321 -9.24 27.42 19.11
C GLU A 321 -9.80 26.20 19.85
N ASP A 322 -8.96 25.57 20.67
CA ASP A 322 -9.28 24.33 21.35
C ASP A 322 -9.47 24.55 22.86
N GLY A 323 -10.54 23.99 23.44
CA GLY A 323 -11.04 24.35 24.79
C GLY A 323 -10.10 24.00 25.96
N ILE A 324 -8.94 23.40 25.70
CA ILE A 324 -7.90 23.06 26.68
C ILE A 324 -6.55 23.72 26.34
N SER A 325 -6.19 23.82 25.05
CA SER A 325 -4.99 24.54 24.58
C SER A 325 -4.96 24.71 23.06
N ASP A 326 -4.95 25.96 22.58
CA ASP A 326 -4.88 26.31 21.15
C ASP A 326 -3.76 25.56 20.38
N ASP A 327 -4.10 24.89 19.29
CA ASP A 327 -3.19 23.97 18.58
C ASP A 327 -2.53 24.66 17.35
N LEU A 328 -1.20 24.58 17.21
CA LEU A 328 -0.44 25.45 16.29
C LEU A 328 -0.35 24.90 14.85
N LEU A 329 -1.19 25.46 13.97
CA LEU A 329 -1.33 25.06 12.58
C LEU A 329 -0.21 25.60 11.67
N PHE A 330 0.01 26.91 11.70
CA PHE A 330 0.94 27.67 10.84
C PHE A 330 1.79 28.64 11.66
N ASP A 331 3.04 28.86 11.27
CA ASP A 331 3.99 29.74 11.97
C ASP A 331 5.09 30.19 11.00
N GLU A 332 5.00 31.42 10.48
CA GLU A 332 6.00 31.99 9.57
C GLU A 332 6.29 33.46 9.88
N LYS A 333 7.45 33.93 9.39
CA LYS A 333 7.91 35.30 9.55
C LYS A 333 7.93 36.04 8.22
N PHE A 334 7.49 37.29 8.24
CA PHE A 334 7.36 38.12 7.04
C PHE A 334 7.87 39.53 7.28
N ILE A 335 8.38 40.17 6.23
CA ILE A 335 8.67 41.61 6.22
C ILE A 335 7.45 42.31 5.61
N ILE A 336 6.74 43.11 6.39
CA ILE A 336 5.61 43.91 5.90
C ILE A 336 6.11 44.89 4.82
N LYS A 337 5.43 44.94 3.67
CA LYS A 337 5.79 45.84 2.54
C LYS A 337 4.78 46.95 2.27
N SER A 338 3.67 46.98 3.00
CA SER A 338 2.58 47.94 2.85
C SER A 338 1.77 47.99 4.14
N ASN A 339 1.17 49.13 4.47
CA ASN A 339 0.34 49.28 5.68
C ASN A 339 -0.82 48.27 5.72
N ILE A 340 -1.41 47.97 4.56
CA ILE A 340 -2.32 46.82 4.38
C ILE A 340 -1.49 45.72 3.72
N TYR A 341 -1.22 44.64 4.44
CA TYR A 341 -0.44 43.50 3.95
C TYR A 341 -1.29 42.22 4.00
N SER A 342 -1.11 41.30 3.05
CA SER A 342 -1.85 40.03 3.06
C SER A 342 -0.92 38.83 2.91
N VAL A 343 -1.27 37.76 3.62
CA VAL A 343 -0.61 36.46 3.57
C VAL A 343 -1.64 35.41 3.18
N VAL A 344 -1.37 34.64 2.13
CA VAL A 344 -2.23 33.52 1.71
C VAL A 344 -1.69 32.25 2.35
N VAL A 345 -2.47 31.66 3.26
CA VAL A 345 -2.11 30.44 3.99
C VAL A 345 -2.74 29.22 3.29
N PRO A 346 -1.93 28.26 2.81
CA PRO A 346 -2.43 27.07 2.11
C PRO A 346 -2.89 26.01 3.11
N LEU A 347 -4.13 26.11 3.56
CA LEU A 347 -4.79 25.15 4.47
C LEU A 347 -4.64 23.70 4.00
N ASN A 348 -4.74 23.46 2.68
CA ASN A 348 -4.54 22.14 2.08
C ASN A 348 -3.11 21.56 2.15
N GLN A 349 -2.16 22.27 2.76
CA GLN A 349 -0.81 21.79 3.07
C GLN A 349 -0.63 21.49 4.57
N ILE A 350 -1.45 22.09 5.43
CA ILE A 350 -1.48 21.89 6.88
C ILE A 350 -2.14 20.53 7.17
N PRO A 351 -1.46 19.58 7.84
CA PRO A 351 -2.06 18.31 8.25
C PRO A 351 -3.23 18.54 9.20
N ARG A 352 -4.36 17.87 8.96
CA ARG A 352 -5.56 17.99 9.80
C ARG A 352 -5.28 17.64 11.28
N SER A 353 -4.42 16.67 11.58
CA SER A 353 -4.05 16.27 12.94
C SER A 353 -3.19 17.28 13.71
N LYS A 354 -3.02 18.50 13.19
CA LYS A 354 -2.42 19.62 13.90
C LYS A 354 -3.45 20.48 14.66
N GLY A 355 -4.73 20.33 14.36
CA GLY A 355 -5.82 21.06 15.03
C GLY A 355 -6.41 20.30 16.20
N GLY A 356 -6.45 18.97 16.10
CA GLY A 356 -6.89 18.11 17.18
C GLY A 356 -6.79 16.62 16.88
N GLY A 357 -7.21 15.83 17.87
CA GLY A 357 -7.12 14.37 17.85
C GLY A 357 -8.34 13.68 17.25
N TYR A 358 -8.10 12.53 16.59
CA TYR A 358 -9.08 11.65 15.89
C TYR A 358 -10.33 11.17 16.67
N TRP A 359 -10.54 11.64 17.91
CA TRP A 359 -11.56 11.16 18.85
C TRP A 359 -12.35 12.29 19.56
N GLY A 360 -12.39 13.52 19.00
CA GLY A 360 -13.11 14.63 19.64
C GLY A 360 -13.65 15.74 18.72
N GLU A 361 -12.92 16.15 17.69
CA GLU A 361 -13.32 17.31 16.86
C GLU A 361 -14.56 17.07 15.98
N GLY A 362 -15.25 18.17 15.65
CA GLY A 362 -16.40 18.19 14.78
C GLY A 362 -16.09 18.04 13.28
N ALA A 363 -16.98 18.59 12.46
CA ALA A 363 -16.78 18.63 11.00
C ALA A 363 -15.88 19.79 10.55
N GLU A 364 -15.49 20.66 11.48
CA GLU A 364 -14.93 21.99 11.30
C GLU A 364 -13.71 22.19 12.23
N GLN A 365 -12.92 23.23 11.96
CA GLN A 365 -11.79 23.72 12.76
C GLN A 365 -11.95 25.24 12.95
N GLU A 366 -11.84 25.70 14.19
CA GLU A 366 -12.15 27.05 14.68
C GLU A 366 -10.90 27.95 14.62
N LEU A 367 -10.62 28.53 13.45
CA LEU A 367 -9.32 29.17 13.21
C LEU A 367 -9.22 30.62 13.67
N PHE A 368 -8.13 30.97 14.37
CA PHE A 368 -7.73 32.38 14.57
C PHE A 368 -6.24 32.62 14.26
N ALA A 369 -5.93 33.83 13.81
CA ALA A 369 -4.58 34.32 13.56
C ALA A 369 -4.05 35.11 14.77
N ASP A 370 -2.77 34.95 15.08
CA ASP A 370 -2.01 35.75 16.05
C ASP A 370 -0.79 36.35 15.35
N VAL A 371 -0.68 37.69 15.32
CA VAL A 371 0.45 38.39 14.71
C VAL A 371 1.31 39.08 15.77
N GLU A 372 2.57 38.63 15.87
CA GLU A 372 3.59 39.14 16.80
C GLU A 372 4.48 40.18 16.08
N ILE A 373 4.57 41.40 16.62
CA ILE A 373 5.57 42.40 16.23
C ILE A 373 6.90 42.02 16.89
N LEU A 374 7.87 41.52 16.13
CA LEU A 374 9.08 40.92 16.71
C LEU A 374 9.97 41.91 17.48
N GLN A 375 9.86 43.21 17.21
CA GLN A 375 10.67 44.24 17.87
C GLN A 375 10.09 44.70 19.23
N THR A 376 8.76 44.69 19.38
CA THR A 376 8.08 45.14 20.62
C THR A 376 7.51 43.99 21.45
N LYS A 377 7.27 42.83 20.83
CA LYS A 377 6.52 41.68 21.38
C LYS A 377 5.05 41.98 21.64
N ASP A 378 4.49 42.99 20.97
CA ASP A 378 3.05 43.20 20.93
C ASP A 378 2.40 42.14 20.03
N HIS A 379 1.21 41.70 20.42
CA HIS A 379 0.40 40.70 19.72
C HIS A 379 -0.94 41.30 19.29
N THR A 380 -1.48 40.85 18.16
CA THR A 380 -2.84 41.17 17.73
C THR A 380 -3.49 39.92 17.14
N LYS A 381 -4.64 39.53 17.71
CA LYS A 381 -5.43 38.39 17.26
C LYS A 381 -6.54 38.81 16.29
N SER A 382 -6.94 37.91 15.40
CA SER A 382 -8.15 38.04 14.59
C SER A 382 -9.41 37.57 15.34
N GLU A 383 -10.56 37.72 14.68
CA GLU A 383 -11.75 36.89 14.95
C GLU A 383 -11.51 35.41 14.62
N VAL A 384 -12.39 34.54 15.12
CA VAL A 384 -12.38 33.08 14.89
C VAL A 384 -13.25 32.76 13.68
N VAL A 385 -12.84 31.80 12.85
CA VAL A 385 -13.54 31.40 11.61
C VAL A 385 -13.61 29.87 11.49
N ASP A 386 -14.84 29.36 11.36
CA ASP A 386 -15.11 27.93 11.14
C ASP A 386 -14.65 27.48 9.74
N VAL A 387 -13.82 26.45 9.65
CA VAL A 387 -13.30 25.90 8.39
C VAL A 387 -13.62 24.41 8.27
N ASP A 388 -14.23 23.95 7.16
CA ASP A 388 -14.53 22.53 6.94
C ASP A 388 -13.24 21.70 7.02
N ALA A 389 -13.17 20.75 7.95
CA ALA A 389 -11.94 20.01 8.24
C ALA A 389 -11.45 19.11 7.07
N LYS A 390 -12.22 19.02 5.97
CA LYS A 390 -11.81 18.40 4.69
C LYS A 390 -10.97 19.32 3.79
N VAL A 391 -10.90 20.61 4.11
CA VAL A 391 -10.10 21.63 3.40
C VAL A 391 -8.61 21.40 3.66
N PHE A 392 -8.29 21.03 4.90
CA PHE A 392 -6.95 20.69 5.37
C PHE A 392 -6.38 19.51 4.61
N LYS A 393 -5.05 19.40 4.63
CA LYS A 393 -4.39 18.22 4.10
C LYS A 393 -4.88 17.01 4.91
N PRO A 394 -5.53 16.02 4.28
CA PRO A 394 -5.85 14.79 4.98
C PRO A 394 -4.55 14.23 5.53
N ASP A 395 -4.52 13.92 6.82
CA ASP A 395 -3.41 13.18 7.39
C ASP A 395 -3.23 11.89 6.59
N PRO A 396 -2.03 11.31 6.59
CA PRO A 396 -1.86 9.97 6.07
C PRO A 396 -2.68 8.98 6.91
N VAL A 397 -3.95 8.78 6.52
CA VAL A 397 -4.70 7.52 6.70
C VAL A 397 -3.70 6.41 6.43
N GLU A 398 -3.48 5.52 7.41
CA GLU A 398 -2.29 4.66 7.49
C GLU A 398 -1.86 4.09 6.14
N GLN A 399 -0.96 4.84 5.49
CA GLN A 399 -0.24 4.47 4.29
C GLN A 399 1.23 4.45 4.64
N THR A 400 1.56 3.55 5.55
CA THR A 400 2.83 2.82 5.54
C THR A 400 2.94 2.02 4.23
N ASN A 401 3.04 2.73 3.09
CA ASN A 401 3.69 2.32 1.83
C ASN A 401 3.50 3.35 0.68
N LYS A 402 3.89 4.61 0.89
CA LYS A 402 4.19 5.55 -0.21
C LYS A 402 5.68 5.75 -0.51
N VAL A 403 6.52 4.76 -0.14
CA VAL A 403 7.94 4.67 -0.56
C VAL A 403 8.32 3.28 -1.13
N ALA A 404 7.45 2.27 -1.06
CA ALA A 404 7.71 0.93 -1.60
C ALA A 404 7.95 0.88 -3.13
N LYS A 405 7.46 1.89 -3.87
CA LYS A 405 7.51 1.96 -5.33
C LYS A 405 8.90 1.99 -5.98
N ILE A 406 9.98 2.13 -5.21
CA ILE A 406 11.35 2.13 -5.77
C ILE A 406 11.92 0.70 -5.89
N CYS A 407 11.39 -0.29 -5.13
CA CYS A 407 11.76 -1.70 -5.29
C CYS A 407 10.78 -2.50 -6.18
N GLU A 408 9.51 -2.11 -6.25
CA GLU A 408 8.51 -2.76 -7.11
C GLU A 408 8.65 -2.38 -8.60
N GLY A 409 9.47 -1.36 -8.92
CA GLY A 409 9.72 -0.90 -10.28
C GLY A 409 10.64 -1.80 -11.13
N ALA A 410 11.27 -2.82 -10.53
CA ALA A 410 12.02 -3.83 -11.26
C ALA A 410 11.09 -4.98 -11.66
N LYS A 411 11.00 -5.26 -12.96
CA LYS A 411 10.34 -6.49 -13.47
C LYS A 411 10.82 -7.70 -12.68
N ASN A 412 9.90 -8.60 -12.35
CA ASN A 412 10.16 -9.90 -11.72
C ASN A 412 10.90 -10.87 -12.68
N ASN A 413 12.07 -10.45 -13.16
CA ASN A 413 13.08 -11.32 -13.74
C ASN A 413 13.81 -11.98 -12.57
N GLY A 414 13.16 -12.96 -11.95
CA GLY A 414 13.68 -13.76 -10.85
C GLY A 414 14.87 -14.62 -11.29
N LYS A 415 16.00 -13.99 -11.60
CA LYS A 415 17.29 -14.68 -11.68
C LYS A 415 17.69 -14.99 -10.26
N ASN A 416 17.81 -16.28 -9.95
CA ASN A 416 18.64 -16.70 -8.83
C ASN A 416 19.99 -15.98 -8.94
N CYS A 417 20.34 -15.26 -7.89
CA CYS A 417 21.58 -14.52 -7.82
C CYS A 417 22.78 -15.39 -7.40
N GLY A 418 22.58 -16.67 -7.08
CA GLY A 418 23.60 -17.55 -6.50
C GLY A 418 24.17 -16.96 -5.20
N GLU A 419 23.31 -16.31 -4.41
CA GLU A 419 23.65 -15.52 -3.22
C GLU A 419 24.69 -14.38 -3.43
N LYS A 420 25.08 -14.09 -4.68
CA LYS A 420 26.18 -13.18 -5.05
C LYS A 420 26.05 -11.75 -4.49
N TYR A 421 24.82 -11.31 -4.22
CA TYR A 421 24.50 -9.99 -3.71
C TYR A 421 23.90 -10.01 -2.29
N CYS A 422 23.92 -11.16 -1.62
CA CYS A 422 23.49 -11.24 -0.23
C CYS A 422 24.59 -10.73 0.71
N ILE A 423 24.17 -10.00 1.75
CA ILE A 423 25.06 -9.50 2.81
C ILE A 423 25.48 -10.69 3.67
N LYS A 424 26.76 -10.73 4.05
CA LYS A 424 27.39 -11.86 4.74
C LYS A 424 28.46 -11.39 5.72
N LYS A 425 28.99 -12.33 6.50
CA LYS A 425 30.06 -12.09 7.47
C LYS A 425 31.23 -11.29 6.88
N GLY A 426 31.62 -10.22 7.57
CA GLY A 426 32.68 -9.29 7.18
C GLY A 426 32.21 -8.03 6.43
N ASP A 427 30.98 -8.00 5.92
CA ASP A 427 30.40 -6.78 5.33
C ASP A 427 30.16 -5.72 6.41
N LYS A 428 30.21 -4.43 6.05
CA LYS A 428 29.91 -3.30 6.95
C LYS A 428 29.01 -2.27 6.27
N SER A 429 27.91 -1.90 6.92
CA SER A 429 26.95 -0.90 6.43
C SER A 429 25.95 -0.49 7.50
N GLU A 430 25.32 0.67 7.30
CA GLU A 430 24.21 1.13 8.15
C GLU A 430 23.01 0.17 8.10
N LEU A 431 22.80 -0.48 6.95
CA LEU A 431 21.79 -1.52 6.80
C LEU A 431 22.00 -2.69 7.79
N ILE A 432 23.26 -3.07 8.04
CA ILE A 432 23.59 -4.11 9.03
C ILE A 432 23.30 -3.63 10.45
N ARG A 433 23.56 -2.35 10.78
CA ARG A 433 23.18 -1.77 12.07
C ARG A 433 21.68 -1.88 12.31
N GLU A 434 20.88 -1.50 11.31
CA GLU A 434 19.42 -1.59 11.36
C GLU A 434 18.91 -3.05 11.44
N ILE A 435 19.50 -3.98 10.70
CA ILE A 435 19.21 -5.42 10.82
C ILE A 435 19.50 -5.92 12.25
N ASN A 436 20.68 -5.57 12.80
CA ASN A 436 21.10 -5.96 14.14
C ASN A 436 20.21 -5.38 15.25
N ILE A 437 19.66 -4.17 15.06
CA ILE A 437 18.67 -3.57 15.97
C ILE A 437 17.32 -4.29 15.86
N ARG A 438 16.75 -4.37 14.65
CA ARG A 438 15.38 -4.87 14.42
C ARG A 438 15.22 -6.36 14.74
N LEU A 439 16.29 -7.14 14.59
CA LEU A 439 16.35 -8.56 14.96
C LEU A 439 17.11 -8.83 16.27
N ALA A 440 17.37 -7.81 17.10
CA ALA A 440 18.17 -7.96 18.33
C ALA A 440 17.69 -9.08 19.26
N GLY A 441 16.40 -9.44 19.24
CA GLY A 441 15.84 -10.53 20.05
C GLY A 441 16.03 -11.96 19.51
N PHE A 442 16.75 -12.14 18.39
CA PHE A 442 17.16 -13.45 17.87
C PHE A 442 18.62 -13.69 18.22
N GLY A 443 18.86 -14.30 19.39
CA GLY A 443 20.19 -14.66 19.88
C GLY A 443 20.95 -13.50 20.54
N GLY A 444 20.27 -12.35 20.73
CA GLY A 444 20.82 -11.16 21.39
C GLY A 444 21.91 -10.50 20.56
N ASN A 445 21.70 -9.30 20.01
CA ASN A 445 22.75 -8.57 19.28
C ASN A 445 22.87 -7.10 19.68
N VAL A 446 24.03 -6.50 19.39
CA VAL A 446 24.31 -5.07 19.60
C VAL A 446 24.14 -4.26 18.31
N PRO A 447 23.86 -2.94 18.38
CA PRO A 447 23.78 -2.01 17.24
C PRO A 447 25.09 -1.77 16.45
N THR A 448 25.86 -2.81 16.14
CA THR A 448 27.06 -2.69 15.30
C THR A 448 26.69 -2.62 13.81
N ASN A 449 27.46 -1.86 13.03
CA ASN A 449 27.33 -1.79 11.57
C ASN A 449 28.08 -2.91 10.83
N GLU A 450 28.69 -3.85 11.55
CA GLU A 450 29.48 -4.96 11.01
C GLU A 450 28.74 -6.30 11.09
N PHE A 451 28.83 -7.10 10.03
CA PHE A 451 28.26 -8.44 9.98
C PHE A 451 29.21 -9.42 10.69
N THR A 452 29.00 -9.58 11.99
CA THR A 452 29.81 -10.45 12.87
C THR A 452 29.30 -11.90 12.86
N ASP A 453 30.04 -12.82 13.51
CA ASP A 453 29.54 -14.17 13.84
C ASP A 453 28.21 -14.14 14.61
N ARG A 454 28.01 -13.09 15.42
CA ARG A 454 26.79 -12.87 16.20
C ARG A 454 25.62 -12.48 15.31
N THR A 455 25.87 -11.61 14.33
CA THR A 455 24.91 -11.29 13.26
C THR A 455 24.57 -12.53 12.43
N GLU A 456 25.55 -13.37 12.07
CA GLU A 456 25.28 -14.60 11.32
C GLU A 456 24.38 -15.56 12.11
N LYS A 457 24.66 -15.79 13.40
CA LYS A 457 23.81 -16.62 14.29
C LYS A 457 22.39 -16.05 14.44
N MET A 458 22.26 -14.74 14.61
CA MET A 458 20.97 -14.03 14.67
C MET A 458 20.15 -14.23 13.39
N ILE A 459 20.78 -14.11 12.21
CA ILE A 459 20.11 -14.34 10.92
C ILE A 459 19.71 -15.80 10.75
N LYS A 460 20.58 -16.76 11.11
CA LYS A 460 20.26 -18.19 11.08
C LYS A 460 19.07 -18.52 11.99
N GLN A 461 19.07 -18.00 13.22
CA GLN A 461 17.94 -18.14 14.13
C GLN A 461 16.65 -17.53 13.57
N PHE A 462 16.70 -16.33 13.01
CA PHE A 462 15.54 -15.72 12.35
C PHE A 462 15.02 -16.53 11.15
N GLN A 463 15.93 -17.05 10.32
CA GLN A 463 15.60 -17.91 9.18
C GLN A 463 14.90 -19.21 9.59
N ARG A 464 15.45 -19.95 10.55
CA ARG A 464 14.84 -21.17 11.08
C ARG A 464 13.53 -20.89 11.82
N ASP A 465 13.55 -19.93 12.73
CA ASP A 465 12.48 -19.80 13.72
C ASP A 465 11.30 -19.01 13.15
N TYR A 466 11.53 -17.89 12.46
CA TYR A 466 10.49 -17.05 11.86
C TYR A 466 10.20 -17.41 10.41
N MET A 467 11.20 -17.37 9.52
CA MET A 467 10.98 -17.54 8.08
C MET A 467 10.68 -18.98 7.65
N LYS A 468 11.02 -19.97 8.48
CA LYS A 468 10.93 -21.42 8.18
C LYS A 468 11.75 -21.84 6.96
N VAL A 469 12.94 -21.26 6.80
CA VAL A 469 13.88 -21.57 5.71
C VAL A 469 15.23 -22.04 6.22
N SER A 470 16.05 -22.62 5.34
CA SER A 470 17.41 -23.06 5.64
C SER A 470 18.28 -21.92 6.21
N GLU A 471 19.12 -22.27 7.18
CA GLU A 471 19.98 -21.36 7.95
C GLU A 471 21.21 -20.89 7.15
N THR A 472 21.00 -20.16 6.05
CA THR A 472 22.12 -19.66 5.21
C THR A 472 23.01 -18.65 5.94
N GLY A 473 22.48 -17.96 6.95
CA GLY A 473 23.20 -16.91 7.68
C GLY A 473 23.51 -15.66 6.84
N LYS A 474 22.87 -15.52 5.67
CA LYS A 474 23.07 -14.42 4.72
C LYS A 474 21.78 -13.63 4.56
N VAL A 475 21.90 -12.32 4.40
CA VAL A 475 20.75 -11.42 4.21
C VAL A 475 20.59 -11.13 2.72
N CYS A 476 19.60 -11.78 2.11
CA CYS A 476 19.14 -11.53 0.75
C CYS A 476 17.77 -10.79 0.80
N GLY A 477 17.17 -10.47 -0.36
CA GLY A 477 15.93 -9.69 -0.42
C GLY A 477 14.73 -10.33 0.28
N ASN A 478 14.69 -11.66 0.38
CA ASN A 478 13.69 -12.40 1.17
C ASN A 478 13.83 -12.15 2.68
N VAL A 479 15.04 -12.12 3.22
CA VAL A 479 15.30 -11.82 4.63
C VAL A 479 14.93 -10.38 4.96
N LEU A 480 15.26 -9.43 4.08
CA LEU A 480 14.87 -8.02 4.24
C LEU A 480 13.34 -7.86 4.32
N ARG A 481 12.58 -8.45 3.39
CA ARG A 481 11.10 -8.42 3.43
C ARG A 481 10.53 -9.09 4.69
N ALA A 482 11.11 -10.21 5.12
CA ALA A 482 10.67 -10.91 6.33
C ALA A 482 10.89 -10.07 7.61
N ILE A 483 11.92 -9.22 7.67
CA ILE A 483 12.14 -8.31 8.81
C ILE A 483 11.03 -7.25 8.89
N ASP A 484 10.62 -6.66 7.76
CA ASP A 484 9.52 -5.68 7.76
C ASP A 484 8.17 -6.34 8.15
N ASP A 485 7.87 -7.52 7.62
CA ASP A 485 6.71 -8.33 8.00
C ASP A 485 6.70 -8.69 9.51
N PHE A 486 7.85 -9.12 10.06
CA PHE A 486 8.00 -9.41 11.48
C PHE A 486 7.74 -8.18 12.37
N GLN A 487 8.25 -7.01 11.99
CA GLN A 487 8.05 -5.78 12.77
C GLN A 487 6.59 -5.34 12.80
N ASN A 488 5.86 -5.53 11.70
CA ASN A 488 4.44 -5.17 11.57
C ASN A 488 3.54 -6.09 12.40
N LYS A 489 3.81 -7.40 12.42
CA LYS A 489 3.04 -8.38 13.22
C LYS A 489 3.21 -8.24 14.74
N PHE A 490 4.29 -7.59 15.19
CA PHE A 490 4.57 -7.41 16.62
C PHE A 490 4.76 -5.92 16.96
N PRO A 491 3.68 -5.12 16.98
CA PRO A 491 3.76 -3.70 17.36
C PRO A 491 4.11 -3.53 18.85
N ILE A 492 4.62 -2.35 19.19
CA ILE A 492 5.00 -1.96 20.55
C ILE A 492 4.19 -0.73 20.96
N ASP A 493 3.48 -0.83 22.08
CA ASP A 493 2.79 0.29 22.69
C ASP A 493 3.78 1.12 23.53
N PHE A 494 3.97 2.39 23.15
CA PHE A 494 4.83 3.32 23.85
C PHE A 494 4.16 3.98 25.05
N THR A 495 2.83 3.95 25.17
CA THR A 495 2.11 4.52 26.32
C THR A 495 2.48 3.78 27.61
N GLU A 496 2.59 2.46 27.56
CA GLU A 496 3.00 1.62 28.70
C GLU A 496 4.45 1.90 29.16
N ALA A 497 5.31 2.27 28.20
CA ALA A 497 6.73 2.55 28.40
C ALA A 497 7.03 3.97 28.91
N LYS A 498 6.06 4.90 28.90
CA LYS A 498 6.23 6.27 29.41
C LYS A 498 6.41 6.30 30.93
N CYS A 499 7.15 7.31 31.39
CA CYS A 499 7.32 7.67 32.78
C CYS A 499 6.01 8.10 33.44
N LYS A 500 5.68 7.51 34.59
CA LYS A 500 4.42 7.70 35.31
C LYS A 500 4.55 8.70 36.48
N CYS A 501 5.46 9.67 36.37
CA CYS A 501 5.77 10.61 37.47
C CYS A 501 4.93 11.90 37.48
N GLY A 502 4.20 12.21 36.40
CA GLY A 502 3.42 13.45 36.25
C GLY A 502 4.25 14.74 36.08
N LYS A 503 5.58 14.67 36.06
CA LYS A 503 6.50 15.85 36.02
C LYS A 503 7.40 15.94 34.80
N CYS A 504 7.39 14.94 33.91
CA CYS A 504 8.15 14.98 32.65
C CYS A 504 7.26 14.52 31.48
N THR A 505 7.73 14.73 30.25
CA THR A 505 7.04 14.40 28.99
C THR A 505 6.93 12.89 28.70
N GLY A 506 7.18 12.04 29.71
CA GLY A 506 7.16 10.58 29.60
C GLY A 506 8.53 9.94 29.28
N PHE A 507 9.50 10.70 28.76
CA PHE A 507 10.86 10.22 28.43
C PHE A 507 11.92 11.24 28.85
N GLY A 508 13.19 10.89 28.66
CA GLY A 508 14.32 11.73 29.05
C GLY A 508 14.42 13.05 28.26
N ASP A 509 14.97 14.02 28.98
CA ASP A 509 15.21 15.42 28.57
C ASP A 509 16.69 15.69 28.28
N ALA A 510 17.51 14.63 28.15
CA ALA A 510 18.97 14.70 28.04
C ALA A 510 19.67 15.43 29.21
N SER A 511 19.02 15.55 30.37
CA SER A 511 19.67 16.11 31.55
C SER A 511 20.68 15.13 32.18
N ASN A 512 21.59 15.68 33.00
CA ASN A 512 22.60 14.93 33.76
C ASN A 512 23.62 14.13 32.93
N LYS A 513 23.83 14.47 31.65
CA LYS A 513 24.89 13.88 30.82
C LYS A 513 26.25 14.05 31.49
N GLY A 514 27.02 12.97 31.60
CA GLY A 514 28.32 12.96 32.28
C GLY A 514 28.26 13.08 33.82
N LYS A 515 27.08 13.00 34.45
CA LYS A 515 26.94 12.96 35.92
C LYS A 515 26.69 11.54 36.40
N TYR A 516 27.32 11.15 37.51
CA TYR A 516 27.26 9.79 38.04
C TYR A 516 26.72 9.76 39.47
N SER A 517 26.26 8.58 39.92
CA SER A 517 25.84 8.32 41.32
C SER A 517 26.98 7.80 42.21
N ASP A 518 27.89 7.03 41.62
CA ASP A 518 29.10 6.49 42.22
C ASP A 518 30.21 6.55 41.17
N LYS A 519 30.70 5.40 40.67
CA LYS A 519 31.80 5.32 39.70
C LYS A 519 31.41 5.90 38.34
N ASN A 520 32.41 6.39 37.60
CA ASN A 520 32.30 6.88 36.22
C ASN A 520 32.12 5.71 35.23
N ILE A 521 31.00 4.99 35.35
CA ILE A 521 30.59 3.88 34.49
C ILE A 521 29.08 3.94 34.23
N GLU A 522 28.63 3.31 33.15
CA GLU A 522 27.25 3.41 32.65
C GLU A 522 26.18 2.93 33.64
N ALA A 523 26.55 1.99 34.52
CA ALA A 523 25.69 1.50 35.60
C ALA A 523 25.29 2.58 36.63
N PHE A 524 26.07 3.65 36.74
CA PHE A 524 25.84 4.77 37.66
C PHE A 524 25.57 6.10 36.95
N HIS A 525 25.61 6.12 35.61
CA HIS A 525 25.40 7.30 34.78
C HIS A 525 23.95 7.77 34.92
N LYS A 526 23.77 8.97 35.49
CA LYS A 526 22.46 9.61 35.78
C LYS A 526 21.81 10.23 34.53
N TYR A 527 22.35 9.94 33.34
CA TYR A 527 21.93 10.56 32.11
C TYR A 527 20.51 10.14 31.71
N GLU A 528 19.66 11.14 31.51
CA GLU A 528 18.27 10.96 31.11
C GLU A 528 18.15 10.81 29.59
N TYR A 529 18.50 9.61 29.08
CA TYR A 529 18.49 9.28 27.66
C TYR A 529 17.16 9.64 26.97
N PRO A 530 17.18 10.14 25.72
CA PRO A 530 16.01 10.74 25.07
C PRO A 530 14.99 9.71 24.53
N GLY A 531 14.67 8.66 25.29
CA GLY A 531 13.72 7.62 24.89
C GLY A 531 13.98 6.30 25.59
N ILE A 532 13.48 5.20 25.00
CA ILE A 532 13.85 3.82 25.35
C ILE A 532 14.75 3.26 24.24
N HIS A 533 15.75 2.46 24.60
CA HIS A 533 16.71 1.89 23.67
C HIS A 533 16.06 0.95 22.63
N ARG A 534 16.36 1.15 21.34
CA ARG A 534 15.71 0.45 20.22
C ARG A 534 15.91 -1.07 20.25
N SER A 535 17.04 -1.57 20.77
CA SER A 535 17.27 -3.03 20.88
C SER A 535 16.39 -3.70 21.95
N LEU A 536 15.99 -3.00 23.02
CA LEU A 536 15.01 -3.52 23.98
C LEU A 536 13.63 -3.66 23.32
N LEU A 537 13.15 -2.59 22.69
CA LEU A 537 11.84 -2.57 22.06
C LEU A 537 11.75 -3.60 20.92
N SER A 538 12.82 -3.75 20.14
CA SER A 538 12.92 -4.75 19.07
C SER A 538 13.03 -6.19 19.60
N SER A 539 13.75 -6.42 20.71
CA SER A 539 13.80 -7.75 21.32
C SER A 539 12.49 -8.14 22.02
N LEU A 540 11.72 -7.18 22.54
CA LEU A 540 10.35 -7.41 23.02
C LEU A 540 9.42 -7.95 21.92
N ARG A 541 9.62 -7.58 20.64
CA ARG A 541 8.90 -8.20 19.51
C ARG A 541 9.16 -9.70 19.44
N SER A 542 10.44 -10.08 19.60
CA SER A 542 10.86 -11.49 19.59
C SER A 542 10.30 -12.24 20.80
N VAL A 543 10.28 -11.62 21.99
CA VAL A 543 9.63 -12.19 23.19
C VAL A 543 8.14 -12.45 22.94
N LYS A 544 7.40 -11.49 22.38
CA LYS A 544 5.98 -11.69 22.01
C LYS A 544 5.81 -12.88 21.05
N PHE A 545 6.65 -12.97 20.01
CA PHE A 545 6.66 -14.05 19.03
C PHE A 545 7.00 -15.44 19.60
N TYR A 546 7.94 -15.55 20.54
CA TYR A 546 8.23 -16.84 21.16
C TYR A 546 7.16 -17.25 22.19
N LEU A 547 6.48 -16.29 22.82
CA LEU A 547 5.35 -16.57 23.70
C LEU A 547 4.13 -17.12 22.95
N THR A 548 3.80 -16.59 21.76
CA THR A 548 2.70 -17.15 20.94
C THR A 548 2.96 -18.58 20.49
N LYS A 549 4.22 -18.96 20.27
CA LYS A 549 4.64 -20.35 20.01
C LYS A 549 4.66 -21.24 21.25
N ASP A 550 4.96 -20.67 22.42
CA ASP A 550 5.09 -21.41 23.67
C ASP A 550 3.73 -21.83 24.24
N GLY A 551 2.73 -20.95 24.14
CA GLY A 551 1.33 -21.22 24.52
C GLY A 551 1.08 -21.34 26.03
N ARG A 552 2.10 -21.54 26.88
CA ARG A 552 1.94 -21.60 28.35
C ARG A 552 1.71 -20.21 28.96
N TYR A 553 2.30 -19.19 28.35
CA TYR A 553 2.28 -17.81 28.82
C TYR A 553 2.04 -16.82 27.68
N SER A 554 1.42 -15.68 27.97
CA SER A 554 1.29 -14.55 27.03
C SER A 554 1.97 -13.30 27.59
N PHE A 555 2.34 -12.37 26.72
CA PHE A 555 2.67 -11.01 27.15
C PHE A 555 1.43 -10.35 27.79
N ASN A 556 1.61 -9.61 28.88
CA ASN A 556 0.56 -8.79 29.50
C ASN A 556 0.78 -7.30 29.22
N LYS A 557 1.90 -6.73 29.69
CA LYS A 557 2.26 -5.32 29.47
C LYS A 557 3.71 -4.98 29.84
N ILE A 558 4.18 -3.82 29.39
CA ILE A 558 5.30 -3.10 30.01
C ILE A 558 4.79 -2.48 31.31
N ASN A 559 5.23 -2.99 32.45
CA ASN A 559 4.80 -2.48 33.75
C ASN A 559 5.54 -1.18 34.12
N SER A 560 6.87 -1.18 33.91
CA SER A 560 7.71 0.01 34.03
C SER A 560 8.66 0.08 32.83
N GLY A 561 8.58 1.18 32.08
CA GLY A 561 9.56 1.55 31.07
C GLY A 561 10.48 2.63 31.60
N TYR A 562 10.35 3.84 31.07
CA TYR A 562 11.17 4.98 31.46
C TYR A 562 10.87 5.44 32.90
N ARG A 563 11.92 5.74 33.68
CA ARG A 563 11.82 6.40 34.99
C ARG A 563 12.80 7.57 35.05
N CYS A 564 12.28 8.79 35.09
CA CYS A 564 13.09 10.00 35.24
C CYS A 564 13.52 10.22 36.70
N ARG A 565 14.38 11.22 36.93
CA ARG A 565 14.83 11.68 38.26
C ARG A 565 13.72 12.10 39.22
N PHE A 566 12.51 12.35 38.72
CA PHE A 566 11.33 12.70 39.52
C PHE A 566 10.38 11.52 39.77
N HIS A 567 10.68 10.33 39.24
CA HIS A 567 9.82 9.16 39.39
C HIS A 567 9.81 8.66 40.86
N PRO A 568 8.65 8.34 41.46
CA PRO A 568 8.58 7.92 42.87
C PRO A 568 9.55 6.79 43.24
N GLU A 569 9.67 5.75 42.40
CA GLU A 569 10.63 4.66 42.63
C GLU A 569 12.10 5.08 42.50
N TYR A 570 12.42 6.10 41.69
CA TYR A 570 13.78 6.65 41.63
C TYR A 570 14.10 7.43 42.91
N LEU A 571 13.14 8.20 43.43
CA LEU A 571 13.29 8.95 44.68
C LEU A 571 13.45 8.02 45.90
N LYS A 572 12.82 6.83 45.89
CA LYS A 572 13.03 5.78 46.89
C LYS A 572 14.37 5.07 46.75
N LYS A 573 14.75 4.70 45.52
CA LYS A 573 15.98 3.94 45.20
C LYS A 573 16.57 4.43 43.88
N ALA A 574 17.50 5.37 43.99
CA ALA A 574 18.13 6.05 42.85
C ALA A 574 18.88 5.06 41.94
N THR A 575 18.19 4.58 40.91
CA THR A 575 18.64 3.56 39.96
C THR A 575 18.52 4.09 38.54
N THR A 576 19.57 3.93 37.74
CA THR A 576 19.67 4.56 36.42
C THR A 576 19.33 3.62 35.26
N ASN A 577 19.14 2.32 35.52
CA ASN A 577 18.71 1.32 34.51
C ASN A 577 17.50 1.81 33.71
N HIS A 578 16.48 2.36 34.38
CA HIS A 578 15.24 2.80 33.75
C HIS A 578 15.29 4.21 33.14
N MET A 579 16.44 4.89 33.13
CA MET A 579 16.66 6.09 32.33
C MET A 579 16.92 5.66 30.87
N GLY A 580 15.95 5.00 30.25
CA GLY A 580 15.98 4.57 28.84
C GLY A 580 16.53 3.16 28.56
N LYS A 581 17.23 2.52 29.51
CA LYS A 581 18.03 1.31 29.27
C LYS A 581 17.41 -0.01 29.77
N ALA A 582 16.20 -0.01 30.33
CA ALA A 582 15.57 -1.19 30.93
C ALA A 582 14.04 -1.21 30.79
N LEU A 583 13.45 -2.41 30.85
CA LEU A 583 12.00 -2.66 30.88
C LEU A 583 11.64 -3.71 31.94
N ASP A 584 10.60 -3.45 32.74
CA ASP A 584 9.98 -4.40 33.66
C ASP A 584 8.71 -4.97 33.02
N LEU A 585 8.70 -6.27 32.71
CA LEU A 585 7.64 -6.91 31.93
C LEU A 585 6.72 -7.80 32.75
N HIS A 586 5.43 -7.71 32.45
CA HIS A 586 4.37 -8.54 32.99
C HIS A 586 3.87 -9.56 31.96
N PHE A 587 3.49 -10.75 32.45
CA PHE A 587 3.02 -11.88 31.65
C PHE A 587 1.76 -12.51 32.24
N ASN A 588 0.92 -13.09 31.39
CA ASN A 588 -0.22 -13.91 31.77
C ASN A 588 0.12 -15.39 31.73
N ASN A 589 -0.59 -16.19 32.53
CA ASN A 589 -0.82 -17.61 32.27
C ASN A 589 -2.32 -17.81 31.96
N LYS A 590 -2.80 -19.06 31.87
CA LYS A 590 -4.21 -19.40 31.60
C LYS A 590 -5.25 -18.77 32.56
N ASN A 591 -4.84 -18.27 33.73
CA ASN A 591 -5.71 -17.62 34.72
C ASN A 591 -5.55 -16.08 34.71
N GLY A 592 -4.97 -15.49 33.64
CA GLY A 592 -4.65 -14.07 33.57
C GLY A 592 -3.27 -13.74 34.15
N ARG A 593 -3.09 -12.53 34.70
CA ARG A 593 -1.78 -12.02 35.15
C ARG A 593 -1.18 -12.89 36.25
N THR A 594 -0.17 -13.69 35.92
CA THR A 594 0.58 -14.46 36.92
C THR A 594 1.39 -13.55 37.84
N LYS A 595 1.59 -13.97 39.10
CA LYS A 595 2.51 -13.36 40.06
C LYS A 595 3.45 -14.39 40.68
N LYS A 596 3.55 -15.60 40.11
CA LYS A 596 4.39 -16.68 40.65
C LYS A 596 5.85 -16.48 40.22
N THR A 597 6.77 -16.52 41.17
CA THR A 597 8.22 -16.48 40.87
C THR A 597 8.63 -17.62 39.96
N THR A 598 8.08 -18.83 40.15
CA THR A 598 8.34 -19.98 39.28
C THR A 598 7.94 -19.74 37.82
N ASP A 599 6.83 -19.04 37.58
CA ASP A 599 6.41 -18.69 36.21
C ASP A 599 7.40 -17.69 35.59
N MET A 600 7.91 -16.73 36.36
CA MET A 600 8.92 -15.79 35.86
C MET A 600 10.24 -16.50 35.55
N GLU A 601 10.70 -17.42 36.42
CA GLU A 601 11.92 -18.21 36.16
C GLU A 601 11.79 -19.11 34.92
N ILE A 602 10.62 -19.70 34.69
CA ILE A 602 10.33 -20.45 33.46
C ILE A 602 10.41 -19.53 32.23
N ILE A 603 9.77 -18.36 32.25
CA ILE A 603 9.83 -17.39 31.14
C ILE A 603 11.26 -16.90 30.90
N ARG A 604 12.02 -16.58 31.95
CA ARG A 604 13.43 -16.19 31.85
C ARG A 604 14.26 -17.29 31.20
N LYS A 605 14.12 -18.54 31.64
CA LYS A 605 14.87 -19.68 31.12
C LYS A 605 14.47 -20.02 29.67
N ASP A 606 13.19 -20.26 29.44
CA ASP A 606 12.68 -20.87 28.22
C ASP A 606 12.46 -19.85 27.08
N ILE A 607 12.35 -18.55 27.40
CA ILE A 607 12.22 -17.47 26.41
C ILE A 607 13.49 -16.61 26.33
N PHE A 608 13.88 -15.93 27.43
CA PHE A 608 14.96 -14.92 27.37
C PHE A 608 16.36 -15.56 27.23
N ASN A 609 16.71 -16.51 28.09
CA ASN A 609 18.01 -17.19 28.02
C ASN A 609 18.12 -18.06 26.76
N LYS A 610 17.02 -18.73 26.37
CA LYS A 610 16.98 -19.64 25.22
C LYS A 610 17.05 -18.91 23.88
N TYR A 611 16.26 -17.85 23.68
CA TYR A 611 16.09 -17.22 22.37
C TYR A 611 16.73 -15.85 22.24
N LEU A 612 16.91 -15.07 23.32
CA LEU A 612 17.56 -13.76 23.29
C LEU A 612 19.04 -13.83 23.72
N ASP A 613 19.54 -15.03 24.04
CA ASP A 613 20.84 -15.28 24.69
C ASP A 613 21.11 -14.42 25.93
N ALA A 614 20.05 -13.99 26.61
CA ALA A 614 20.16 -13.15 27.80
C ALA A 614 20.89 -13.90 28.93
N LYS A 615 21.61 -13.16 29.80
CA LYS A 615 22.32 -13.71 30.97
C LYS A 615 22.00 -12.91 32.24
N TRP A 616 22.53 -13.36 33.36
CA TRP A 616 22.10 -12.94 34.70
C TRP A 616 22.97 -11.85 35.31
N ASP A 617 22.31 -10.95 36.05
CA ASP A 617 22.89 -10.06 37.07
C ASP A 617 24.13 -9.26 36.61
N TRP A 618 24.14 -8.81 35.35
CA TRP A 618 25.18 -7.92 34.79
C TRP A 618 26.60 -8.52 34.75
N LYS A 619 26.69 -9.86 34.77
CA LYS A 619 27.96 -10.62 34.73
C LYS A 619 28.62 -10.63 33.35
N THR A 620 27.97 -10.10 32.31
CA THR A 620 28.48 -10.09 30.94
C THR A 620 28.04 -8.81 30.21
N ARG A 621 28.98 -8.22 29.48
CA ARG A 621 28.81 -6.96 28.74
C ARG A 621 28.28 -7.20 27.33
N ASN A 622 27.70 -6.17 26.71
CA ASN A 622 27.16 -6.22 25.35
C ASN A 622 26.06 -7.29 25.11
N ILE A 623 25.29 -7.65 26.13
CA ILE A 623 24.16 -8.59 26.05
C ILE A 623 22.93 -8.01 26.76
N PHE A 624 21.76 -8.59 26.52
CA PHE A 624 20.61 -8.37 27.39
C PHE A 624 20.88 -9.03 28.74
N ASN A 625 20.81 -8.25 29.82
CA ASN A 625 20.91 -8.77 31.18
C ASN A 625 19.53 -8.93 31.80
N LEU A 626 19.36 -9.96 32.62
CA LEU A 626 18.18 -10.25 33.42
C LEU A 626 18.49 -10.03 34.90
N GLU A 627 17.54 -9.42 35.60
CA GLU A 627 17.53 -9.45 37.07
C GLU A 627 16.95 -10.78 37.55
N SER A 628 17.69 -11.51 38.37
CA SER A 628 17.20 -12.74 39.03
C SER A 628 16.23 -12.45 40.18
N SER A 629 15.42 -13.45 40.54
CA SER A 629 14.51 -13.35 41.69
C SER A 629 15.22 -13.03 43.01
N ALA A 630 16.52 -13.34 43.13
CA ALA A 630 17.34 -13.03 44.29
C ALA A 630 17.72 -11.53 44.42
N ILE A 631 17.74 -10.79 43.30
CA ILE A 631 18.06 -9.36 43.28
C ILE A 631 16.81 -8.48 43.50
N GLY A 632 15.62 -8.98 43.13
CA GLY A 632 14.34 -8.34 43.47
C GLY A 632 13.18 -8.62 42.51
N ALA A 633 13.47 -8.99 41.25
CA ALA A 633 12.46 -9.20 40.21
C ALA A 633 11.68 -10.54 40.36
N VAL A 634 10.89 -10.64 41.43
CA VAL A 634 10.16 -11.86 41.81
C VAL A 634 8.88 -12.10 41.01
N THR A 635 8.12 -11.06 40.66
CA THR A 635 6.82 -11.23 39.95
C THR A 635 6.81 -10.70 38.53
N TRP A 636 7.86 -10.02 38.08
CA TRP A 636 8.08 -9.52 36.72
C TRP A 636 9.42 -10.01 36.17
N VAL A 637 9.63 -9.89 34.86
CA VAL A 637 10.97 -10.02 34.27
C VAL A 637 11.51 -8.62 34.00
N HIS A 638 12.54 -8.23 34.75
CA HIS A 638 13.38 -7.07 34.39
C HIS A 638 14.42 -7.53 33.38
N TYR A 639 14.61 -6.73 32.33
CA TYR A 639 15.76 -6.88 31.44
C TYR A 639 16.23 -5.54 30.88
N ASP A 640 17.53 -5.45 30.63
CA ASP A 640 18.20 -4.19 30.30
C ASP A 640 19.42 -4.37 29.37
N VAL A 641 19.90 -3.23 28.86
CA VAL A 641 21.10 -3.09 28.03
C VAL A 641 22.18 -2.23 28.70
N ARG A 642 22.15 -2.10 30.04
CA ARG A 642 23.03 -1.19 30.81
C ARG A 642 24.52 -1.48 30.62
N GLU A 643 24.86 -2.75 30.39
CA GLU A 643 26.24 -3.21 30.19
C GLU A 643 26.67 -3.22 28.72
N PHE A 644 25.91 -2.58 27.83
CA PHE A 644 26.39 -2.25 26.49
C PHE A 644 27.55 -1.25 26.57
N ASP A 645 28.50 -1.34 25.65
CA ASP A 645 29.52 -0.29 25.47
C ASP A 645 28.87 1.03 25.03
N SER A 646 29.49 2.16 25.38
CA SER A 646 28.97 3.51 25.12
C SER A 646 28.68 3.80 23.64
N VAL A 647 29.41 3.15 22.73
CA VAL A 647 29.17 3.21 21.26
C VAL A 647 27.81 2.64 20.85
N TYR A 648 27.23 1.75 21.67
CA TYR A 648 25.90 1.16 21.49
C TYR A 648 24.82 1.84 22.33
N LEU A 649 25.16 2.94 23.00
CA LEU A 649 24.27 3.75 23.82
C LEU A 649 24.33 5.23 23.40
N SER A 650 24.50 5.49 22.10
CA SER A 650 24.36 6.83 21.51
C SER A 650 22.90 7.27 21.45
N ASP A 651 22.64 8.58 21.43
CA ASP A 651 21.29 9.15 21.56
C ASP A 651 20.34 8.75 20.42
N ASP A 652 20.87 8.49 19.21
CA ASP A 652 20.13 8.00 18.04
C ASP A 652 19.59 6.56 18.19
N LEU A 653 20.01 5.85 19.24
CA LEU A 653 19.53 4.51 19.58
C LEU A 653 18.38 4.55 20.61
N PHE A 654 17.91 5.72 21.04
CA PHE A 654 16.80 5.89 21.97
C PHE A 654 15.61 6.58 21.30
N VAL A 655 14.40 6.04 21.48
CA VAL A 655 13.20 6.46 20.74
C VAL A 655 12.00 6.68 21.65
N LYS A 656 11.09 7.57 21.22
CA LYS A 656 9.92 8.01 22.01
C LYS A 656 8.58 7.52 21.44
N ASN A 657 8.56 6.98 20.22
CA ASN A 657 7.37 6.50 19.53
C ASN A 657 7.72 5.36 18.53
N VAL A 658 6.69 4.75 17.96
CA VAL A 658 6.80 3.61 17.02
C VAL A 658 7.40 3.98 15.66
N ASN A 659 7.21 5.23 15.20
CA ASN A 659 7.76 5.71 13.93
C ASN A 659 9.28 5.82 14.00
N ASP A 660 9.83 6.34 15.10
CA ASP A 660 11.28 6.42 15.33
C ASP A 660 11.90 5.02 15.56
N LEU A 661 11.16 4.09 16.17
CA LEU A 661 11.60 2.71 16.34
C LEU A 661 11.76 1.99 14.98
N ASN A 662 10.71 2.04 14.16
CA ASN A 662 10.62 1.36 12.87
C ASN A 662 11.43 2.07 11.77
N GLY A 663 11.48 3.40 11.80
CA GLY A 663 12.05 4.22 10.74
C GLY A 663 11.41 3.92 9.37
N LYS A 664 12.24 3.95 8.32
CA LYS A 664 11.85 3.45 6.99
C LYS A 664 11.76 1.91 7.02
N SER A 665 10.97 1.34 6.10
CA SER A 665 11.02 -0.10 5.85
C SER A 665 12.44 -0.51 5.47
N ILE A 666 12.90 -1.67 5.91
CA ILE A 666 14.29 -2.10 5.74
C ILE A 666 14.62 -2.32 4.26
N VAL A 667 13.62 -2.66 3.44
CA VAL A 667 13.74 -2.71 1.97
C VAL A 667 13.95 -1.32 1.37
N ALA A 668 13.23 -0.29 1.84
CA ALA A 668 13.43 1.09 1.38
C ALA A 668 14.79 1.63 1.82
N LEU A 669 15.19 1.37 3.06
CA LEU A 669 16.53 1.72 3.57
C LEU A 669 17.64 1.02 2.78
N ALA A 670 17.49 -0.28 2.50
CA ALA A 670 18.45 -1.02 1.70
C ALA A 670 18.61 -0.41 0.29
N THR A 671 17.50 0.00 -0.31
CA THR A 671 17.47 0.67 -1.62
C THR A 671 18.22 1.99 -1.59
N GLU A 672 17.95 2.84 -0.59
CA GLU A 672 18.60 4.14 -0.37
C GLU A 672 20.12 4.00 -0.10
N LEU A 673 20.52 2.96 0.62
CA LEU A 673 21.93 2.62 0.89
C LEU A 673 22.61 1.87 -0.27
N GLY A 674 21.97 1.75 -1.44
CA GLY A 674 22.56 1.17 -2.65
C GLY A 674 22.48 -0.36 -2.78
N PHE A 675 21.83 -1.04 -1.85
CA PHE A 675 21.65 -2.50 -1.83
C PHE A 675 20.51 -3.00 -2.75
N VAL A 676 20.15 -2.26 -3.80
CA VAL A 676 19.09 -2.63 -4.78
C VAL A 676 19.31 -4.05 -5.35
N LYS A 677 20.58 -4.42 -5.60
CA LYS A 677 20.93 -5.78 -6.07
C LYS A 677 20.66 -6.85 -5.02
N THR A 678 20.76 -6.55 -3.73
CA THR A 678 20.38 -7.43 -2.62
C THR A 678 18.86 -7.56 -2.52
N CYS A 679 18.11 -6.46 -2.64
CA CYS A 679 16.64 -6.48 -2.65
C CYS A 679 16.05 -7.38 -3.75
N ASN A 680 16.68 -7.34 -4.94
CA ASN A 680 16.33 -8.15 -6.11
C ASN A 680 16.93 -9.57 -6.09
N CYS A 681 17.83 -9.86 -5.15
CA CYS A 681 18.50 -11.15 -5.02
C CYS A 681 17.64 -12.09 -4.16
N LEU A 682 16.94 -12.99 -4.85
CA LEU A 682 16.33 -14.18 -4.27
C LEU A 682 17.37 -15.31 -4.31
N ALA A 683 17.72 -15.86 -3.16
CA ALA A 683 18.59 -17.04 -3.10
C ALA A 683 17.84 -18.27 -3.64
N GLU A 684 18.54 -19.13 -4.37
CA GLU A 684 17.99 -20.42 -4.81
C GLU A 684 17.66 -21.32 -3.61
N TYR A 685 16.48 -21.93 -3.64
CA TYR A 685 16.06 -22.91 -2.65
C TYR A 685 16.32 -24.32 -3.19
N SER A 686 17.38 -24.97 -2.72
CA SER A 686 17.51 -26.42 -2.85
C SER A 686 16.73 -27.09 -1.71
N VAL A 687 15.43 -27.29 -1.91
CA VAL A 687 14.60 -27.98 -0.92
C VAL A 687 14.80 -29.48 -1.04
N ILE A 688 15.53 -30.06 -0.09
CA ILE A 688 15.50 -31.52 0.14
C ILE A 688 14.17 -31.83 0.82
N MET A 689 13.09 -31.92 0.04
CA MET A 689 11.86 -32.58 0.48
C MET A 689 12.04 -34.09 0.32
N ASN A 690 12.50 -34.74 1.39
CA ASN A 690 12.05 -36.12 1.61
C ASN A 690 10.68 -36.07 2.26
N GLU A 691 9.81 -36.95 1.78
CA GLU A 691 8.39 -37.09 2.09
C GLU A 691 7.44 -36.02 1.53
N LYS A 692 6.28 -36.52 1.12
CA LYS A 692 5.39 -35.90 0.13
C LYS A 692 4.61 -34.75 0.77
N ASN A 693 4.81 -33.53 0.27
CA ASN A 693 3.70 -32.57 0.21
C ASN A 693 3.84 -31.59 -0.96
N THR A 694 2.89 -31.63 -1.88
CA THR A 694 2.85 -30.77 -3.07
C THR A 694 2.39 -29.36 -2.69
N PHE A 695 3.28 -28.37 -2.79
CA PHE A 695 2.94 -26.96 -2.61
C PHE A 695 2.03 -26.44 -3.74
N LYS A 696 0.72 -26.60 -3.59
CA LYS A 696 -0.30 -25.81 -4.32
C LYS A 696 -0.45 -24.46 -3.62
N SER A 697 0.19 -23.40 -4.12
CA SER A 697 0.03 -22.03 -3.59
C SER A 697 -1.31 -21.39 -4.02
N LYS A 698 -2.40 -21.96 -3.54
CA LYS A 698 -3.75 -21.38 -3.42
C LYS A 698 -4.42 -22.10 -2.23
N LYS A 699 -4.23 -21.59 -1.01
CA LYS A 699 -5.05 -21.96 0.14
C LYS A 699 -5.39 -20.70 0.95
N TYR A 700 -6.67 -20.37 0.88
CA TYR A 700 -7.44 -19.53 1.81
C TYR A 700 -7.02 -18.06 1.90
N LYS A 701 -7.39 -17.34 0.83
CA LYS A 701 -7.08 -15.94 0.54
C LYS A 701 -7.88 -14.97 1.42
N TRP A 702 -9.05 -15.40 1.92
CA TRP A 702 -9.97 -14.55 2.67
C TRP A 702 -10.14 -14.99 4.13
N ALA A 703 -10.02 -16.29 4.41
CA ALA A 703 -10.01 -16.90 5.74
C ALA A 703 -9.03 -16.24 6.73
N HIS A 704 -7.90 -15.72 6.23
CA HIS A 704 -6.89 -15.01 7.02
C HIS A 704 -6.77 -13.50 6.70
N SER A 705 -7.70 -12.93 5.93
CA SER A 705 -7.80 -11.47 5.75
C SER A 705 -8.38 -10.80 7.01
N GLU A 706 -8.32 -9.47 7.11
CA GLU A 706 -8.90 -8.74 8.26
C GLU A 706 -10.38 -9.10 8.48
N PHE A 707 -11.14 -9.31 7.40
CA PHE A 707 -12.53 -9.76 7.42
C PHE A 707 -12.68 -11.18 8.02
N GLY A 708 -11.92 -12.15 7.52
CA GLY A 708 -11.96 -13.54 8.00
C GLY A 708 -11.50 -13.67 9.46
N ASN A 709 -10.44 -12.93 9.83
CA ASN A 709 -9.92 -12.90 11.19
C ASN A 709 -10.88 -12.18 12.16
N LEU A 710 -11.57 -11.11 11.76
CA LEU A 710 -12.56 -10.46 12.62
C LEU A 710 -13.72 -11.40 12.95
N ILE A 711 -14.22 -12.16 11.95
CA ILE A 711 -15.24 -13.19 12.16
C ILE A 711 -14.72 -14.26 13.12
N ALA A 712 -13.56 -14.84 12.83
CA ALA A 712 -12.96 -15.89 13.65
C ALA A 712 -12.76 -15.43 15.11
N MET A 713 -12.27 -14.21 15.33
CA MET A 713 -12.09 -13.63 16.66
C MET A 713 -13.40 -13.47 17.45
N LYS A 714 -14.55 -13.31 16.80
CA LYS A 714 -15.84 -13.05 17.44
C LYS A 714 -16.71 -14.30 17.58
N GLU A 715 -16.61 -15.21 16.61
CA GLU A 715 -17.32 -16.50 16.61
C GLU A 715 -16.59 -17.56 17.46
N SER A 716 -15.26 -17.56 17.47
CA SER A 716 -14.45 -18.62 18.12
C SER A 716 -13.20 -18.15 18.86
N SER A 717 -12.97 -16.83 19.00
CA SER A 717 -11.69 -16.30 19.49
C SER A 717 -10.48 -16.85 18.70
N ASP A 718 -10.66 -17.02 17.39
CA ASP A 718 -9.67 -17.53 16.42
C ASP A 718 -9.20 -18.97 16.71
N ASN A 719 -10.11 -19.85 17.12
CA ASN A 719 -9.78 -21.22 17.54
C ASN A 719 -10.64 -22.27 16.82
N TYR A 720 -9.98 -23.05 15.95
CA TYR A 720 -10.55 -24.16 15.17
C TYR A 720 -11.18 -25.30 15.99
N ASN A 721 -11.07 -25.30 17.33
CA ASN A 721 -11.62 -26.32 18.21
C ASN A 721 -12.80 -25.85 19.07
N ILE A 722 -13.14 -24.55 19.10
CA ILE A 722 -14.27 -24.09 19.93
C ILE A 722 -15.59 -24.64 19.38
N CYS A 723 -16.37 -25.23 20.27
CA CYS A 723 -17.71 -25.70 19.98
C CYS A 723 -18.72 -25.15 20.99
N ASN A 724 -19.99 -25.15 20.62
CA ASN A 724 -21.09 -25.01 21.56
C ASN A 724 -22.11 -26.16 21.40
N LYS A 725 -23.03 -26.26 22.35
CA LYS A 725 -24.27 -27.04 22.22
C LYS A 725 -25.45 -26.25 22.76
N THR A 726 -26.65 -26.59 22.31
CA THR A 726 -27.91 -25.93 22.67
C THR A 726 -28.90 -26.86 23.41
N LYS A 727 -28.63 -28.17 23.44
CA LYS A 727 -29.40 -29.18 24.19
C LYS A 727 -29.19 -28.97 25.70
N GLY A 728 -30.24 -28.50 26.38
CA GLY A 728 -30.19 -28.13 27.80
C GLY A 728 -29.75 -26.68 28.06
N GLY A 729 -29.81 -25.81 27.04
CA GLY A 729 -29.32 -24.42 27.11
C GLY A 729 -27.97 -24.25 26.42
N TYR A 730 -27.56 -23.00 26.21
CA TYR A 730 -26.27 -22.68 25.59
C TYR A 730 -25.11 -23.09 26.51
N GLN A 731 -24.23 -23.96 26.04
CA GLN A 731 -23.02 -24.37 26.76
C GLN A 731 -21.83 -24.44 25.80
N LEU A 732 -20.72 -23.80 26.19
CA LEU A 732 -19.43 -23.88 25.48
C LEU A 732 -18.77 -25.24 25.77
N ILE A 733 -18.22 -25.88 24.75
CA ILE A 733 -17.61 -27.21 24.83
C ILE A 733 -16.12 -27.08 24.50
N ASN A 734 -15.28 -27.22 25.53
CA ASN A 734 -13.82 -27.00 25.47
C ASN A 734 -12.99 -28.30 25.49
N ASN A 735 -13.63 -29.47 25.59
CA ASN A 735 -12.98 -30.78 25.72
C ASN A 735 -13.00 -31.60 24.43
N VAL A 736 -13.50 -31.04 23.33
CA VAL A 736 -13.49 -31.66 22.00
C VAL A 736 -12.47 -30.96 21.13
N LYS A 737 -11.59 -31.72 20.48
CA LYS A 737 -10.68 -31.23 19.46
C LYS A 737 -11.25 -31.53 18.07
N VAL A 738 -11.99 -30.58 17.51
CA VAL A 738 -12.61 -30.70 16.17
C VAL A 738 -11.58 -31.07 15.11
N VAL A 739 -10.38 -30.48 15.18
CA VAL A 739 -9.32 -30.66 14.17
C VAL A 739 -8.72 -32.08 14.15
N GLU A 740 -8.99 -32.88 15.19
CA GLU A 740 -8.57 -34.28 15.26
C GLU A 740 -9.65 -35.26 14.75
N LEU A 741 -10.91 -34.81 14.60
CA LEU A 741 -12.08 -35.61 14.19
C LEU A 741 -12.32 -35.55 12.68
N THR A 742 -12.95 -36.60 12.12
CA THR A 742 -13.45 -36.57 10.74
C THR A 742 -14.71 -35.71 10.61
N ILE A 743 -15.02 -35.29 9.38
CA ILE A 743 -16.29 -34.61 9.07
C ILE A 743 -17.48 -35.50 9.46
N GLU A 744 -17.43 -36.81 9.17
CA GLU A 744 -18.49 -37.76 9.59
C GLU A 744 -18.66 -37.79 11.12
N GLU A 745 -17.58 -37.85 11.90
CA GLU A 745 -17.63 -37.84 13.36
C GLU A 745 -18.24 -36.54 13.91
N VAL A 746 -17.93 -35.40 13.28
CA VAL A 746 -18.51 -34.09 13.62
C VAL A 746 -20.00 -34.05 13.27
N GLN A 747 -20.38 -34.48 12.06
CA GLN A 747 -21.78 -34.57 11.62
C GLN A 747 -22.61 -35.48 12.55
N LYS A 748 -22.04 -36.61 12.99
CA LYS A 748 -22.66 -37.51 13.97
C LYS A 748 -22.88 -36.81 15.33
N LYS A 749 -21.87 -36.16 15.88
CA LYS A 749 -21.99 -35.38 17.14
C LYS A 749 -23.01 -34.24 17.03
N GLN A 750 -23.13 -33.62 15.86
CA GLN A 750 -24.13 -32.61 15.55
C GLN A 750 -25.55 -33.20 15.45
N LYS A 751 -25.71 -34.38 14.83
CA LYS A 751 -26.96 -35.13 14.72
C LYS A 751 -27.47 -35.61 16.09
N ASP A 752 -26.58 -36.13 16.93
CA ASP A 752 -26.87 -36.60 18.30
C ASP A 752 -27.12 -35.43 19.29
N ARG A 753 -26.83 -34.20 18.82
CA ARG A 753 -26.91 -32.91 19.53
C ARG A 753 -25.96 -32.80 20.73
N ASP A 754 -24.82 -33.47 20.65
CA ASP A 754 -23.70 -33.31 21.58
C ASP A 754 -22.92 -32.02 21.28
N LEU A 755 -22.85 -31.65 19.99
CA LEU A 755 -22.37 -30.37 19.48
C LEU A 755 -23.47 -29.69 18.66
N PHE A 756 -23.38 -28.38 18.48
CA PHE A 756 -24.24 -27.61 17.57
C PHE A 756 -23.40 -26.82 16.58
N ALA A 757 -22.78 -25.72 16.99
CA ALA A 757 -21.81 -25.01 16.16
C ALA A 757 -20.38 -25.44 16.51
N VAL A 758 -19.51 -25.57 15.49
CA VAL A 758 -18.13 -26.06 15.67
C VAL A 758 -17.11 -25.22 14.91
N GLY A 759 -15.90 -25.14 15.46
CA GLY A 759 -14.72 -24.64 14.79
C GLY A 759 -14.64 -23.11 14.65
N ARG A 760 -13.64 -22.68 13.88
CA ARG A 760 -13.19 -21.27 13.77
C ARG A 760 -14.30 -20.32 13.33
N TYR A 761 -15.23 -20.84 12.53
CA TYR A 761 -16.34 -20.11 11.91
C TYR A 761 -17.73 -20.56 12.40
N GLN A 762 -17.79 -21.33 13.50
CA GLN A 762 -19.03 -21.81 14.13
C GLN A 762 -19.99 -22.48 13.13
N LEU A 763 -19.49 -23.48 12.39
CA LEU A 763 -20.26 -24.26 11.43
C LEU A 763 -21.38 -25.04 12.14
N ILE A 764 -22.64 -24.67 11.87
CA ILE A 764 -23.84 -25.38 12.34
C ILE A 764 -24.15 -26.60 11.43
N PRO A 765 -25.01 -27.56 11.84
CA PRO A 765 -25.15 -28.84 11.16
C PRO A 765 -25.55 -28.72 9.68
N ASN A 766 -26.55 -27.90 9.37
CA ASN A 766 -26.99 -27.68 7.99
C ASN A 766 -25.87 -27.03 7.15
N THR A 767 -25.12 -26.07 7.70
CA THR A 767 -24.02 -25.40 7.00
C THR A 767 -22.88 -26.37 6.68
N LEU A 768 -22.53 -27.27 7.60
CA LEU A 768 -21.50 -28.29 7.33
C LEU A 768 -21.97 -29.30 6.28
N ASN A 769 -23.20 -29.79 6.37
CA ASN A 769 -23.77 -30.72 5.40
C ASN A 769 -23.84 -30.10 3.99
N ASP A 770 -24.36 -28.88 3.87
CA ASP A 770 -24.43 -28.17 2.59
C ASP A 770 -23.01 -27.91 2.03
N ALA A 771 -22.00 -27.66 2.89
CA ALA A 771 -20.61 -27.49 2.45
C ALA A 771 -20.02 -28.79 1.88
N VAL A 772 -20.29 -29.92 2.55
CA VAL A 772 -19.91 -31.27 2.08
C VAL A 772 -20.51 -31.54 0.71
N ASP A 773 -21.82 -31.33 0.55
CA ASP A 773 -22.52 -31.58 -0.71
C ASP A 773 -22.04 -30.65 -1.83
N LYS A 774 -21.92 -29.34 -1.56
CA LYS A 774 -21.60 -28.34 -2.61
C LYS A 774 -20.13 -28.31 -3.01
N LEU A 775 -19.20 -28.63 -2.12
CA LEU A 775 -17.77 -28.74 -2.44
C LEU A 775 -17.34 -30.18 -2.73
N THR A 776 -18.26 -31.15 -2.64
CA THR A 776 -17.99 -32.59 -2.78
C THR A 776 -16.85 -33.02 -1.86
N LEU A 777 -16.97 -32.70 -0.56
CA LEU A 777 -15.97 -33.05 0.44
C LEU A 777 -16.04 -34.53 0.79
N ASP A 778 -14.86 -35.11 0.99
CA ASP A 778 -14.68 -36.46 1.50
C ASP A 778 -14.89 -36.45 3.02
N ILE A 779 -15.94 -37.14 3.50
CA ILE A 779 -16.37 -37.10 4.90
C ILE A 779 -15.43 -37.86 5.85
N ASP A 780 -14.56 -38.71 5.32
CA ASP A 780 -13.53 -39.41 6.07
C ASP A 780 -12.32 -38.51 6.39
N GLN A 781 -12.24 -37.33 5.75
CA GLN A 781 -11.20 -36.34 6.04
C GLN A 781 -11.49 -35.59 7.34
N LYS A 782 -10.41 -35.10 7.97
CA LYS A 782 -10.51 -34.33 9.20
C LYS A 782 -11.10 -32.95 8.96
N LEU A 783 -11.89 -32.46 9.91
CA LEU A 783 -12.31 -31.07 9.95
C LEU A 783 -11.18 -30.21 10.58
N ASP A 784 -9.98 -30.35 10.04
CA ASP A 784 -8.78 -29.64 10.46
C ASP A 784 -8.79 -28.17 10.03
N ASP A 785 -7.76 -27.43 10.45
CA ASP A 785 -7.59 -26.00 10.16
C ASP A 785 -7.75 -25.71 8.66
N GLU A 786 -7.07 -26.50 7.82
CA GLU A 786 -7.13 -26.34 6.36
C GLU A 786 -8.51 -26.68 5.78
N MET A 787 -9.24 -27.65 6.33
CA MET A 787 -10.60 -27.97 5.89
C MET A 787 -11.60 -26.88 6.30
N GLN A 788 -11.48 -26.32 7.50
CA GLN A 788 -12.35 -25.24 7.97
C GLN A 788 -12.15 -23.94 7.17
N ASP A 789 -10.90 -23.58 6.87
CA ASP A 789 -10.59 -22.41 6.02
C ASP A 789 -11.01 -22.64 4.55
N LYS A 790 -10.97 -23.89 4.05
CA LYS A 790 -11.56 -24.25 2.75
C LYS A 790 -13.06 -23.98 2.72
N ILE A 791 -13.77 -24.43 3.75
CA ILE A 791 -15.23 -24.24 3.85
C ILE A 791 -15.54 -22.74 3.92
N PHE A 792 -14.72 -21.93 4.59
CA PHE A 792 -14.87 -20.47 4.60
C PHE A 792 -14.73 -19.85 3.20
N ASP A 793 -13.58 -20.04 2.54
CA ASP A 793 -13.25 -19.40 1.26
C ASP A 793 -14.10 -19.93 0.09
N GLU A 794 -14.24 -21.25 -0.02
CA GLU A 794 -14.88 -21.90 -1.18
C GLU A 794 -16.40 -22.05 -1.02
N TYR A 795 -16.91 -22.18 0.21
CA TYR A 795 -18.35 -22.36 0.44
C TYR A 795 -19.04 -21.16 1.10
N LEU A 796 -18.65 -20.73 2.30
CA LEU A 796 -19.40 -19.70 3.05
C LEU A 796 -19.48 -18.38 2.28
N ILE A 797 -18.34 -17.82 1.85
CA ILE A 797 -18.30 -16.50 1.18
C ILE A 797 -18.55 -16.57 -0.33
N THR A 798 -18.35 -17.74 -0.94
CA THR A 798 -18.37 -17.91 -2.40
C THR A 798 -19.68 -18.54 -2.90
N VAL A 799 -20.11 -19.68 -2.32
CA VAL A 799 -21.31 -20.41 -2.77
C VAL A 799 -22.55 -20.00 -1.99
N LYS A 800 -22.45 -19.92 -0.65
CA LYS A 800 -23.60 -19.65 0.24
C LYS A 800 -23.96 -18.17 0.32
N ARG A 801 -22.95 -17.29 0.33
CA ARG A 801 -23.09 -15.83 0.42
C ARG A 801 -22.36 -15.09 -0.70
N PRO A 802 -22.68 -15.34 -1.99
CA PRO A 802 -21.90 -14.85 -3.14
C PRO A 802 -21.71 -13.34 -3.18
N ASN A 803 -22.59 -12.54 -2.56
CA ASN A 803 -22.39 -11.09 -2.43
C ASN A 803 -21.09 -10.70 -1.70
N ILE A 804 -20.60 -11.55 -0.79
CA ILE A 804 -19.34 -11.34 -0.06
C ILE A 804 -18.16 -11.46 -1.03
N ILE A 805 -18.03 -12.58 -1.78
CA ILE A 805 -16.94 -12.71 -2.76
C ILE A 805 -17.10 -11.75 -3.95
N ALA A 806 -18.33 -11.43 -4.36
CA ALA A 806 -18.61 -10.42 -5.38
C ALA A 806 -18.11 -9.03 -4.95
N TYR A 807 -18.20 -8.70 -3.66
CA TYR A 807 -17.51 -7.54 -3.13
C TYR A 807 -15.99 -7.76 -3.08
N LEU A 808 -15.49 -8.79 -2.41
CA LEU A 808 -14.06 -8.95 -2.14
C LEU A 808 -13.19 -9.08 -3.41
N GLU A 809 -13.69 -9.72 -4.47
CA GLU A 809 -12.93 -9.96 -5.71
C GLU A 809 -13.37 -9.13 -6.91
N ASN A 810 -14.61 -8.62 -6.93
CA ASN A 810 -15.19 -7.94 -8.08
C ASN A 810 -15.67 -6.52 -7.72
N ASP A 811 -16.73 -6.04 -8.37
CA ASP A 811 -17.33 -4.71 -8.23
C ASP A 811 -18.70 -4.73 -7.51
N GLY A 812 -18.99 -5.79 -6.75
CA GLY A 812 -20.18 -5.86 -5.89
C GLY A 812 -20.28 -4.72 -4.87
N SER A 813 -21.48 -4.51 -4.31
CA SER A 813 -21.72 -3.53 -3.24
C SER A 813 -21.14 -3.97 -1.90
N VAL A 814 -20.55 -3.04 -1.15
CA VAL A 814 -20.11 -3.32 0.22
C VAL A 814 -21.31 -3.51 1.15
N GLU A 815 -22.38 -2.74 0.97
CA GLU A 815 -23.62 -2.85 1.75
C GLU A 815 -24.28 -4.24 1.60
N ASP A 816 -24.24 -4.82 0.39
CA ASP A 816 -24.77 -6.16 0.16
C ASP A 816 -23.87 -7.27 0.70
N ALA A 817 -22.55 -7.09 0.69
CA ALA A 817 -21.60 -7.98 1.35
C ALA A 817 -21.72 -7.93 2.88
N MET A 818 -21.87 -6.74 3.47
CA MET A 818 -22.13 -6.55 4.90
C MET A 818 -23.41 -7.26 5.33
N TYR A 819 -24.50 -7.06 4.58
CA TYR A 819 -25.79 -7.69 4.87
C TYR A 819 -25.73 -9.21 4.70
N ALA A 820 -25.07 -9.72 3.65
CA ALA A 820 -24.86 -11.15 3.46
C ALA A 820 -23.99 -11.78 4.57
N SER A 821 -23.00 -11.03 5.11
CA SER A 821 -22.20 -11.45 6.27
C SER A 821 -23.05 -11.55 7.54
N ALA A 822 -23.91 -10.56 7.79
CA ALA A 822 -24.84 -10.57 8.92
C ALA A 822 -25.91 -11.68 8.85
N MET A 823 -26.25 -12.15 7.64
CA MET A 823 -27.10 -13.32 7.44
C MET A 823 -26.39 -14.65 7.68
N GLU A 824 -25.06 -14.68 7.81
CA GLU A 824 -24.29 -15.92 8.04
C GLU A 824 -23.79 -16.01 9.48
N TRP A 825 -23.23 -14.93 10.02
CA TRP A 825 -22.66 -14.88 11.36
C TRP A 825 -23.49 -13.99 12.28
N ALA A 826 -24.04 -14.59 13.33
CA ALA A 826 -24.95 -13.91 14.26
C ALA A 826 -24.27 -12.78 15.05
N SER A 827 -22.93 -12.80 15.17
CA SER A 827 -22.16 -11.73 15.79
C SER A 827 -22.09 -10.44 14.96
N ILE A 828 -22.53 -10.42 13.71
CA ILE A 828 -22.49 -9.21 12.85
C ILE A 828 -23.81 -8.43 12.92
N GLY A 829 -23.69 -7.13 13.19
CA GLY A 829 -24.81 -6.19 13.24
C GLY A 829 -25.34 -5.82 11.86
N VAL A 830 -26.66 -5.72 11.74
CA VAL A 830 -27.37 -5.35 10.51
C VAL A 830 -27.52 -3.83 10.41
N GLN A 831 -27.37 -3.27 9.21
CA GLN A 831 -27.59 -1.84 8.97
C GLN A 831 -29.06 -1.43 9.21
N LYS A 832 -29.26 -0.25 9.79
CA LYS A 832 -30.59 0.33 10.02
C LYS A 832 -31.45 0.29 8.75
N GLY A 833 -32.70 -0.16 8.89
CA GLY A 833 -33.68 -0.27 7.80
C GLY A 833 -33.53 -1.50 6.90
N LYS A 834 -32.48 -2.31 7.03
CA LYS A 834 -32.43 -3.64 6.39
C LYS A 834 -33.32 -4.63 7.16
N ARG A 835 -33.89 -5.61 6.46
CA ARG A 835 -34.79 -6.61 7.07
C ARG A 835 -34.00 -7.58 7.96
N ILE A 836 -34.57 -7.99 9.10
CA ILE A 836 -34.03 -9.03 9.97
C ILE A 836 -34.96 -10.25 9.99
N SER A 837 -34.60 -11.32 10.71
CA SER A 837 -35.40 -12.54 10.79
C SER A 837 -36.85 -12.25 11.22
N ASP A 838 -37.81 -12.94 10.60
CA ASP A 838 -39.22 -12.73 10.93
C ASP A 838 -39.53 -13.31 12.32
N LYS A 839 -40.28 -12.58 13.16
CA LYS A 839 -40.71 -13.11 14.45
C LYS A 839 -41.90 -14.05 14.23
N LEU A 840 -41.74 -15.31 14.59
CA LEU A 840 -42.82 -16.30 14.60
C LEU A 840 -43.41 -16.36 16.01
N VAL A 841 -44.69 -16.01 16.14
CA VAL A 841 -45.45 -16.15 17.39
C VAL A 841 -46.50 -17.23 17.19
N LYS A 842 -46.48 -18.27 18.04
CA LYS A 842 -47.45 -19.38 18.00
C LYS A 842 -48.43 -19.22 19.15
N ASN A 843 -49.63 -18.73 18.84
CA ASN A 843 -50.77 -18.69 19.76
C ASN A 843 -51.85 -19.62 19.21
N ASP A 844 -52.42 -20.50 20.04
CA ASP A 844 -53.61 -21.31 19.75
C ASP A 844 -53.58 -21.98 18.36
N ASN A 845 -52.51 -22.74 18.10
CA ASN A 845 -52.21 -23.42 16.83
C ASN A 845 -52.07 -22.53 15.56
N LYS A 846 -52.15 -21.21 15.69
CA LYS A 846 -51.92 -20.26 14.59
C LYS A 846 -50.50 -19.69 14.68
N ILE A 847 -49.76 -19.74 13.57
CA ILE A 847 -48.42 -19.15 13.45
C ILE A 847 -48.58 -17.77 12.83
N THR A 848 -48.38 -16.72 13.63
CA THR A 848 -48.34 -15.34 13.15
C THR A 848 -46.89 -14.96 12.84
N LYS A 849 -46.67 -14.40 11.65
CA LYS A 849 -45.35 -14.04 11.12
C LYS A 849 -45.22 -12.52 11.02
N THR A 850 -44.41 -11.91 11.88
CA THR A 850 -44.15 -10.46 11.86
C THR A 850 -42.84 -10.17 11.12
N ILE A 851 -42.92 -9.42 10.02
CA ILE A 851 -41.75 -8.88 9.32
C ILE A 851 -41.11 -7.80 10.18
N ARG A 852 -39.77 -7.79 10.28
CA ARG A 852 -39.01 -6.87 11.11
C ARG A 852 -37.84 -6.25 10.35
N TYR A 853 -37.45 -5.06 10.76
CA TYR A 853 -36.32 -4.31 10.23
C TYR A 853 -35.37 -3.94 11.38
N ALA A 854 -34.09 -3.86 11.08
CA ALA A 854 -33.06 -3.43 12.01
C ALA A 854 -33.22 -1.95 12.37
N GLU A 855 -33.15 -1.63 13.66
CA GLU A 855 -33.02 -0.24 14.15
C GLU A 855 -31.58 0.27 13.99
N GLY A 856 -30.60 -0.65 13.93
CA GLY A 856 -29.21 -0.40 13.61
C GLY A 856 -28.25 -1.12 14.56
N GLY A 857 -27.53 -2.12 14.05
CA GLY A 857 -26.47 -2.82 14.78
C GLY A 857 -26.91 -4.05 15.57
N GLU A 858 -28.19 -4.45 15.54
CA GLU A 858 -28.62 -5.74 16.07
C GLU A 858 -28.28 -6.92 15.14
N SER A 859 -28.22 -8.13 15.70
CA SER A 859 -28.02 -9.35 14.91
C SER A 859 -29.18 -9.55 13.92
N TYR A 860 -28.91 -10.16 12.75
CA TYR A 860 -29.96 -10.62 11.85
C TYR A 860 -30.98 -11.56 12.53
N TYR A 861 -30.55 -12.26 13.58
CA TYR A 861 -31.37 -13.19 14.36
C TYR A 861 -31.98 -12.59 15.63
N ALA A 862 -31.82 -11.27 15.86
CA ALA A 862 -32.22 -10.62 17.11
C ALA A 862 -33.68 -10.89 17.51
N GLY A 863 -33.94 -11.02 18.81
CA GLY A 863 -35.28 -11.27 19.36
C GLY A 863 -35.70 -12.75 19.43
N ASP A 864 -34.78 -13.68 19.18
CA ASP A 864 -34.90 -15.10 19.53
C ASP A 864 -34.50 -15.42 21.00
N GLY A 865 -33.91 -14.44 21.69
CA GLY A 865 -33.45 -14.55 23.08
C GLY A 865 -32.05 -15.14 23.25
N LEU A 866 -31.35 -15.47 22.16
CA LEU A 866 -30.03 -16.13 22.18
C LEU A 866 -28.97 -15.34 21.40
N ASN A 867 -29.31 -14.78 20.24
CA ASN A 867 -28.34 -14.16 19.34
C ASN A 867 -28.17 -12.65 19.58
N LYS A 868 -26.91 -12.20 19.65
CA LYS A 868 -26.52 -10.80 19.83
C LYS A 868 -25.33 -10.46 18.94
N ALA A 869 -25.34 -9.26 18.35
CA ALA A 869 -24.22 -8.74 17.58
C ALA A 869 -23.09 -8.22 18.50
N HIS A 870 -21.86 -8.45 18.05
CA HIS A 870 -20.59 -8.07 18.68
C HIS A 870 -19.62 -7.37 17.70
N ILE A 871 -20.02 -7.22 16.43
CA ILE A 871 -19.37 -6.47 15.35
C ILE A 871 -20.40 -5.45 14.84
N THR A 872 -20.05 -4.16 14.82
CA THR A 872 -20.95 -3.12 14.27
C THR A 872 -20.98 -3.12 12.73
N PRO A 873 -22.02 -2.55 12.08
CA PRO A 873 -22.02 -2.37 10.63
C PRO A 873 -20.78 -1.65 10.11
N GLU A 874 -20.27 -0.66 10.84
CA GLU A 874 -19.09 0.12 10.47
C GLU A 874 -17.80 -0.71 10.56
N GLN A 875 -17.70 -1.58 11.58
CA GLN A 875 -16.57 -2.50 11.73
C GLN A 875 -16.52 -3.51 10.58
N ILE A 876 -17.64 -4.16 10.25
CA ILE A 876 -17.67 -5.12 9.15
C ILE A 876 -17.50 -4.44 7.78
N LYS A 877 -18.00 -3.20 7.61
CA LYS A 877 -17.74 -2.38 6.42
C LYS A 877 -16.25 -2.12 6.22
N THR A 878 -15.58 -1.71 7.29
CA THR A 878 -14.14 -1.38 7.28
C THR A 878 -13.30 -2.61 6.97
N THR A 879 -13.51 -3.73 7.65
CA THR A 879 -12.72 -4.94 7.42
C THR A 879 -12.94 -5.56 6.05
N LEU A 880 -14.15 -5.48 5.48
CA LEU A 880 -14.42 -5.84 4.08
C LEU A 880 -13.61 -4.94 3.12
N ILE A 881 -13.68 -3.60 3.30
CA ILE A 881 -12.94 -2.63 2.46
C ILE A 881 -11.44 -2.86 2.53
N ASN A 882 -10.89 -3.03 3.74
CA ASN A 882 -9.47 -3.24 3.97
C ASN A 882 -9.01 -4.55 3.33
N SER A 883 -9.68 -5.66 3.62
CA SER A 883 -9.38 -6.97 3.02
C SER A 883 -9.37 -6.90 1.49
N LYS A 884 -10.37 -6.24 0.89
CA LYS A 884 -10.44 -6.02 -0.57
C LYS A 884 -9.25 -5.20 -1.10
N ASN A 885 -8.79 -4.21 -0.34
CA ASN A 885 -7.69 -3.33 -0.73
C ASN A 885 -6.31 -3.96 -0.52
N GLU A 886 -6.12 -4.79 0.52
CA GLU A 886 -4.90 -5.59 0.73
C GLU A 886 -4.66 -6.62 -0.39
N ASN A 887 -5.72 -6.98 -1.12
CA ASN A 887 -5.73 -8.03 -2.13
C ASN A 887 -5.78 -7.49 -3.58
N ARG A 888 -5.42 -6.22 -3.77
CA ARG A 888 -5.44 -5.48 -5.05
C ARG A 888 -4.06 -4.92 -5.41
#